data_AF-A0A2V8NL91-F1
#
_entry.id   AF-A0A2V8NL91-F1
#
_cell.length_a   1.000
_cell.length_b   1.000
_cell.length_c   1.000
_cell.angle_alpha   90.00
_cell.angle_beta   90.00
_cell.angle_gamma   90.00
#
_symmetry.space_group_name_H-M   'P 1'
#
loop_
_entity.id
_entity.type
_entity.pdbx_description
1 polymer ?
#
loop_
_entity_poly.entity_id
_entity_poly.type
_entity_poly.pdbx_seq_one_letter_code
_entity_poly.pdbx_strand_id
1 'polypeptide(L)'
;MWKVSHYFYFGAVECGASECTSFFRVLLLSKSNYQVIEVKRNFAPPMLLTLLAVAFTAIPASAQIAPSNDPALYNAVKRFDLATGAAVNDLVLKRDRAEMRFSSGKILFAAPVDGQIYGAVFIGKGTFRAEVPANEFEKDNVRRLLKSDVVESDFTSAVLWFTDDTRSALGSPKLEANLTDPNAQKLAREFEPRFLRETGVNISARTVVSVLNQEKPGFFVAQFDGGKRDRFTMVVDPQGRIPTEHFGINSGEKGIIFAHRGGRSGGNDIWMAFYSLEDYQRGTAQYSDVFDLVETPRYRLQIDVRDPKKALRVEAHLDLASTVDGLRAIPFDLNESLDEFDSERLKHAMRVKAARFADGSPLTAVQEEWEGGLTVILPQPRSKGENFSIVLDVEGDYLFDPEQTDCFYPMNNSEWYPRHGYLNRSAFDLTFRHNKRHRVAGPGIRVKEQTDGNDMMTEWQMESPVSNVTFALGKFQRYEERAKGPAGDIPIEFHSISNQVIKEDFIMAEMMNALNYFSALFGAYPYPRLEGAFHPFGFGQGFASLLLLPAADSADKYTYSFIAHETAHQWWGNVVGWRSYRDQWLSEGFAEYSGMLYTGVRDKRKAERELIEDARRSLIEPPRTETGVLPGKLSDVGPLILGHRLSTRETLNAYQSLIYDKGALVLRMLHFLFTDPASGDGKPFFEMMTDFVEQHRNGWATSDSFMQVANEHFKKTAMAQRFRIENLDWFFNQWVYQAYLPSYRLEYRIQDQPDGSALVTGTLYQDNVPETWGGLLPVTMRFGKDQIARAAVAVRGRQSPVNLRLPRRPSGLELDPDLWILSEKTTTRELR
;
A
#
# COMPACT_ATOMS: atom_id res chain seq x y z
N MET A 1 -22.70 19.33 10.83
CA MET A 1 -22.06 19.33 9.50
C MET A 1 -20.88 18.39 9.60
N TRP A 2 -21.02 17.17 9.11
CA TRP A 2 -19.92 16.22 9.06
C TRP A 2 -18.96 16.66 7.93
N LYS A 3 -17.77 17.19 8.27
CA LYS A 3 -16.62 17.05 7.36
C LYS A 3 -16.18 15.61 7.53
N VAL A 4 -16.44 14.75 6.54
CA VAL A 4 -16.00 13.36 6.57
C VAL A 4 -14.50 13.33 6.34
N SER A 5 -13.74 12.98 7.38
CA SER A 5 -12.34 12.61 7.25
C SER A 5 -12.27 11.10 7.29
N HIS A 6 -12.22 10.44 6.12
CA HIS A 6 -11.75 9.07 6.08
C HIS A 6 -10.28 9.08 6.54
N TYR A 7 -9.93 8.20 7.48
CA TYR A 7 -8.58 8.08 8.03
C TYR A 7 -8.19 6.60 8.00
N PHE A 8 -7.49 6.16 6.95
CA PHE A 8 -6.89 4.82 6.94
C PHE A 8 -5.66 4.80 7.85
N TYR A 9 -5.86 4.29 9.07
CA TYR A 9 -4.92 4.45 10.17
C TYR A 9 -3.90 3.30 10.27
N PHE A 10 -2.65 3.58 9.92
CA PHE A 10 -1.48 2.87 10.47
C PHE A 10 -1.01 3.58 11.75
N GLY A 11 -1.73 3.37 12.86
CA GLY A 11 -1.36 3.79 14.21
C GLY A 11 -1.68 5.24 14.63
N ALA A 12 -2.12 5.41 15.89
CA ALA A 12 -2.26 6.67 16.65
C ALA A 12 -3.40 7.67 16.30
N VAL A 13 -4.61 7.36 16.79
CA VAL A 13 -5.80 8.21 17.02
C VAL A 13 -5.56 9.74 17.04
N GLU A 14 -6.23 10.49 16.14
CA GLU A 14 -6.27 11.96 16.14
C GLU A 14 -7.56 12.57 16.72
N CYS A 15 -7.44 13.83 17.13
CA CYS A 15 -8.55 14.69 17.55
C CYS A 15 -8.28 16.15 17.16
N GLY A 16 -9.19 16.78 16.41
CA GLY A 16 -9.19 18.25 16.21
C GLY A 16 -8.71 18.75 14.83
N ALA A 17 -9.49 18.46 13.79
CA ALA A 17 -9.27 18.85 12.39
C ALA A 17 -8.83 20.31 12.12
N SER A 18 -8.15 20.51 10.99
CA SER A 18 -8.57 21.51 9.99
C SER A 18 -7.84 21.33 8.65
N GLU A 19 -8.41 21.94 7.60
CA GLU A 19 -7.78 22.37 6.33
C GLU A 19 -6.29 22.02 6.07
N CYS A 20 -6.02 21.13 5.08
CA CYS A 20 -5.08 21.36 3.94
C CYS A 20 -3.81 20.47 3.63
N THR A 21 -3.27 20.38 2.35
CA THR A 21 -1.85 19.97 1.95
C THR A 21 -1.29 20.44 0.52
N SER A 22 0.01 20.34 0.02
CA SER A 22 0.77 21.02 -1.17
C SER A 22 0.83 20.40 -2.62
N PHE A 23 1.11 20.96 -3.87
CA PHE A 23 1.49 22.21 -4.65
C PHE A 23 1.48 22.08 -6.26
N PHE A 24 2.46 21.48 -7.00
CA PHE A 24 2.78 21.48 -8.51
C PHE A 24 3.03 20.07 -9.23
N ARG A 25 4.10 19.84 -10.09
CA ARG A 25 4.64 18.58 -10.80
C ARG A 25 5.95 18.80 -11.63
N VAL A 26 6.12 18.13 -12.77
CA VAL A 26 7.21 17.24 -13.30
C VAL A 26 7.11 17.14 -14.84
N LEU A 27 8.14 16.73 -15.65
CA LEU A 27 7.93 15.94 -16.92
C LEU A 27 9.16 15.45 -17.76
N LEU A 28 9.14 14.16 -18.19
CA LEU A 28 9.39 13.55 -19.55
C LEU A 28 10.66 13.89 -20.43
N LEU A 29 11.07 13.16 -21.50
CA LEU A 29 10.46 12.13 -22.41
C LEU A 29 11.51 11.28 -23.22
N SER A 30 11.16 10.05 -23.66
CA SER A 30 11.64 9.32 -24.91
C SER A 30 13.06 8.68 -24.95
N LYS A 31 13.51 7.71 -25.81
CA LYS A 31 13.01 6.67 -26.79
C LYS A 31 14.26 5.89 -27.38
N SER A 32 14.29 4.82 -28.22
CA SER A 32 13.41 3.71 -28.74
C SER A 32 14.22 2.70 -29.64
N ASN A 33 13.60 1.58 -30.11
CA ASN A 33 13.95 0.65 -31.24
C ASN A 33 14.65 -0.71 -30.96
N TYR A 34 14.17 -1.83 -31.57
CA TYR A 34 14.92 -2.77 -32.47
C TYR A 34 14.01 -3.90 -33.08
N GLN A 35 14.58 -4.90 -33.81
CA GLN A 35 13.91 -5.83 -34.75
C GLN A 35 13.56 -7.25 -34.23
N VAL A 36 12.80 -8.02 -35.03
CA VAL A 36 12.30 -9.40 -34.76
C VAL A 36 13.03 -10.46 -35.60
N ILE A 37 13.24 -11.66 -35.03
CA ILE A 37 13.67 -12.89 -35.73
C ILE A 37 12.86 -14.09 -35.20
N GLU A 38 12.30 -14.93 -36.08
CA GLU A 38 11.66 -16.21 -35.72
C GLU A 38 12.67 -17.37 -35.66
N VAL A 39 12.50 -18.28 -34.70
CA VAL A 39 13.11 -19.63 -34.74
C VAL A 39 12.10 -20.67 -34.25
N LYS A 40 11.78 -21.66 -35.11
CA LYS A 40 10.86 -22.76 -34.77
C LYS A 40 11.56 -23.82 -33.90
N ARG A 41 10.86 -24.35 -32.89
CA ARG A 41 11.26 -25.55 -32.14
C ARG A 41 10.40 -26.75 -32.57
N ASN A 42 11.04 -27.90 -32.78
CA ASN A 42 10.39 -29.20 -32.98
C ASN A 42 10.67 -30.11 -31.77
N PHE A 43 9.76 -31.05 -31.48
CA PHE A 43 9.88 -32.06 -30.43
C PHE A 43 10.02 -33.47 -31.04
N ALA A 44 10.92 -34.30 -30.49
CA ALA A 44 10.93 -35.77 -30.59
C ALA A 44 11.77 -36.38 -29.42
N PRO A 45 11.57 -37.64 -28.99
CA PRO A 45 11.89 -38.06 -27.60
C PRO A 45 12.89 -39.27 -27.55
N PRO A 46 12.96 -40.20 -26.56
CA PRO A 46 14.25 -40.46 -25.89
C PRO A 46 14.75 -41.93 -25.83
N MET A 47 16.08 -42.11 -25.78
CA MET A 47 16.83 -43.35 -25.46
C MET A 47 18.27 -42.96 -25.06
N LEU A 48 19.07 -43.70 -24.29
CA LEU A 48 18.92 -44.96 -23.52
C LEU A 48 19.86 -44.90 -22.29
N LEU A 49 19.66 -45.72 -21.25
CA LEU A 49 20.63 -45.86 -20.15
C LEU A 49 21.98 -46.44 -20.61
N THR A 50 23.06 -46.05 -19.96
CA THR A 50 24.29 -46.86 -19.86
C THR A 50 24.93 -46.64 -18.48
N LEU A 51 25.20 -47.71 -17.73
CA LEU A 51 25.95 -47.61 -16.47
C LEU A 51 27.45 -47.52 -16.76
N LEU A 52 28.14 -46.68 -15.99
CA LEU A 52 29.60 -46.73 -15.88
C LEU A 52 30.00 -46.43 -14.43
N ALA A 53 30.42 -47.46 -13.70
CA ALA A 53 30.87 -47.33 -12.33
C ALA A 53 32.35 -46.89 -12.31
N VAL A 54 32.62 -45.77 -11.64
CA VAL A 54 33.98 -45.30 -11.34
C VAL A 54 34.12 -45.16 -9.83
N ALA A 55 35.16 -45.76 -9.25
CA ALA A 55 35.36 -45.78 -7.81
C ALA A 55 35.86 -44.42 -7.30
N PHE A 56 35.15 -43.86 -6.30
CA PHE A 56 35.63 -42.69 -5.57
C PHE A 56 36.67 -43.11 -4.53
N THR A 57 37.91 -42.63 -4.70
CA THR A 57 38.90 -42.61 -3.61
C THR A 57 38.47 -41.61 -2.54
N ALA A 58 38.53 -42.01 -1.27
CA ALA A 58 38.09 -41.16 -0.17
C ALA A 58 38.91 -39.87 -0.07
N ILE A 59 38.24 -38.73 -0.25
CA ILE A 59 38.76 -37.41 0.11
C ILE A 59 38.56 -37.25 1.63
N PRO A 60 39.56 -36.75 2.39
CA PRO A 60 39.38 -36.52 3.82
C PRO A 60 38.26 -35.50 4.07
N ALA A 61 37.37 -35.80 5.02
CA ALA A 61 36.22 -34.96 5.30
C ALA A 61 36.66 -33.55 5.73
N SER A 62 36.32 -32.54 4.93
CA SER A 62 36.28 -31.16 5.38
C SER A 62 35.33 -31.07 6.57
N ALA A 63 35.75 -30.45 7.67
CA ALA A 63 34.98 -30.41 8.91
C ALA A 63 33.55 -29.92 8.66
N GLN A 64 32.57 -30.80 8.88
CA GLN A 64 31.17 -30.40 8.89
C GLN A 64 30.99 -29.47 10.10
N ILE A 65 30.64 -28.22 9.82
CA ILE A 65 30.18 -27.29 10.84
C ILE A 65 28.93 -27.93 11.46
N ALA A 66 28.99 -28.25 12.75
CA ALA A 66 27.84 -28.76 13.47
C ALA A 66 26.72 -27.70 13.42
N PRO A 67 25.45 -28.08 13.21
CA PRO A 67 24.34 -27.13 13.27
C PRO A 67 24.40 -26.39 14.61
N SER A 68 24.50 -25.06 14.58
CA SER A 68 24.40 -24.26 15.80
C SER A 68 22.98 -24.42 16.35
N ASN A 69 22.86 -24.65 17.66
CA ASN A 69 21.56 -24.71 18.32
C ASN A 69 20.85 -23.37 18.07
N ASP A 70 19.68 -23.36 17.43
CA ASP A 70 19.12 -22.15 16.81
C ASP A 70 19.03 -20.91 17.75
N PRO A 71 18.64 -21.04 19.04
CA PRO A 71 18.65 -19.89 19.97
C PRO A 71 20.06 -19.33 20.25
N ALA A 72 21.12 -20.13 20.11
CA ALA A 72 22.50 -19.69 20.34
C ALA A 72 23.02 -18.78 19.22
N LEU A 73 22.62 -19.02 17.96
CA LEU A 73 22.93 -18.13 16.83
C LEU A 73 22.31 -16.75 17.07
N TYR A 74 21.00 -16.70 17.38
CA TYR A 74 20.29 -15.45 17.70
C TYR A 74 20.97 -14.68 18.84
N ASN A 75 21.20 -15.33 19.98
CA ASN A 75 21.85 -14.72 21.15
C ASN A 75 23.35 -14.41 20.96
N ALA A 76 24.00 -14.94 19.93
CA ALA A 76 25.37 -14.57 19.57
C ALA A 76 25.41 -13.32 18.69
N VAL A 77 24.52 -13.24 17.69
CA VAL A 77 24.36 -12.05 16.84
C VAL A 77 23.92 -10.83 17.67
N LYS A 78 22.83 -10.96 18.45
CA LYS A 78 22.20 -9.89 19.26
C LYS A 78 23.14 -9.16 20.23
N ARG A 79 24.25 -9.78 20.64
CA ARG A 79 25.21 -9.16 21.57
C ARG A 79 26.01 -8.02 20.94
N PHE A 80 26.30 -8.10 19.65
CA PHE A 80 27.13 -7.13 18.89
C PHE A 80 28.41 -6.65 19.64
N ASP A 81 29.04 -7.54 20.42
CA ASP A 81 30.29 -7.20 21.11
C ASP A 81 31.44 -7.07 20.11
N LEU A 82 32.24 -6.01 20.22
CA LEU A 82 33.33 -5.70 19.31
C LEU A 82 34.64 -6.34 19.78
N ALA A 83 35.32 -7.06 18.89
CA ALA A 83 36.43 -7.95 19.27
C ALA A 83 37.78 -7.61 18.60
N THR A 84 37.78 -6.97 17.43
CA THR A 84 39.00 -6.55 16.73
C THR A 84 38.76 -5.22 16.03
N GLY A 85 39.83 -4.52 15.62
CA GLY A 85 39.67 -3.32 14.79
C GLY A 85 40.88 -3.03 13.92
N ALA A 86 40.76 -2.01 13.07
CA ALA A 86 41.85 -1.48 12.28
C ALA A 86 41.73 0.04 12.12
N ALA A 87 42.88 0.72 11.96
CA ALA A 87 42.91 2.09 11.47
C ALA A 87 42.41 2.16 10.02
N VAL A 88 41.72 3.25 9.68
CA VAL A 88 41.10 3.47 8.38
C VAL A 88 41.56 4.82 7.81
N ASN A 89 41.92 4.81 6.52
CA ASN A 89 42.37 5.99 5.77
C ASN A 89 41.91 5.83 4.31
N ASP A 90 41.03 6.73 3.86
CA ASP A 90 40.34 6.75 2.56
C ASP A 90 39.77 5.40 2.06
N LEU A 91 39.15 4.62 2.96
CA LEU A 91 38.43 3.39 2.57
C LEU A 91 37.08 3.74 1.95
N VAL A 92 36.74 3.10 0.83
CA VAL A 92 35.47 3.31 0.13
C VAL A 92 34.68 2.01 0.07
N LEU A 93 33.48 2.02 0.66
CA LEU A 93 32.48 0.95 0.54
C LEU A 93 31.38 1.41 -0.43
N LYS A 94 30.94 0.54 -1.34
CA LYS A 94 29.80 0.81 -2.23
C LYS A 94 28.70 -0.21 -2.03
N ARG A 95 27.45 0.26 -1.97
CA ARG A 95 26.24 -0.56 -1.79
C ARG A 95 25.14 -0.04 -2.69
N ASP A 96 24.83 -0.80 -3.73
CA ASP A 96 23.99 -0.35 -4.85
C ASP A 96 24.44 1.05 -5.35
N ARG A 97 23.52 2.02 -5.35
CA ARG A 97 23.72 3.44 -5.69
C ARG A 97 24.49 4.30 -4.67
N ALA A 98 24.88 3.77 -3.51
CA ALA A 98 25.53 4.53 -2.44
C ALA A 98 27.05 4.31 -2.38
N GLU A 99 27.79 5.40 -2.21
CA GLU A 99 29.20 5.43 -1.82
C GLU A 99 29.34 5.93 -0.38
N MET A 100 30.04 5.15 0.45
CA MET A 100 30.44 5.48 1.81
C MET A 100 31.97 5.60 1.84
N ARG A 101 32.49 6.79 2.10
CA ARG A 101 33.92 7.06 2.22
C ARG A 101 34.29 7.27 3.67
N PHE A 102 35.10 6.37 4.21
CA PHE A 102 35.67 6.44 5.54
C PHE A 102 37.04 7.13 5.46
N SER A 103 37.01 8.46 5.36
CA SER A 103 38.17 9.29 5.02
C SER A 103 39.32 9.15 6.01
N SER A 104 39.05 9.15 7.32
CA SER A 104 40.04 8.81 8.34
C SER A 104 39.40 8.42 9.68
N GLY A 105 39.97 7.45 10.38
CA GLY A 105 39.46 7.00 11.68
C GLY A 105 39.87 5.57 12.01
N LYS A 106 38.95 4.83 12.63
CA LYS A 106 39.07 3.39 12.88
C LYS A 106 37.75 2.68 12.70
N ILE A 107 37.81 1.41 12.28
CA ILE A 107 36.68 0.49 12.22
C ILE A 107 36.93 -0.66 13.19
N LEU A 108 35.91 -1.01 13.97
CA LEU A 108 35.90 -2.13 14.90
C LEU A 108 34.89 -3.15 14.40
N PHE A 109 35.24 -4.43 14.42
CA PHE A 109 34.42 -5.55 13.95
C PHE A 109 33.80 -6.31 15.11
N ALA A 110 32.59 -6.82 14.92
CA ALA A 110 31.94 -7.74 15.83
C ALA A 110 32.78 -9.00 16.06
N ALA A 111 32.59 -9.64 17.23
CA ALA A 111 33.08 -10.98 17.49
C ALA A 111 32.55 -11.98 16.43
N PRO A 112 33.37 -12.90 15.90
CA PRO A 112 32.88 -13.90 14.96
C PRO A 112 31.84 -14.83 15.59
N VAL A 113 30.74 -15.05 14.88
CA VAL A 113 29.67 -16.01 15.20
C VAL A 113 29.68 -17.07 14.10
N ASP A 114 29.82 -18.34 14.48
CA ASP A 114 30.03 -19.48 13.58
C ASP A 114 31.12 -19.24 12.50
N GLY A 115 32.15 -18.46 12.88
CA GLY A 115 33.28 -18.07 12.03
C GLY A 115 33.06 -16.83 11.16
N GLN A 116 31.85 -16.28 11.10
CA GLN A 116 31.49 -15.11 10.30
C GLN A 116 31.36 -13.84 11.15
N ILE A 117 31.59 -12.67 10.54
CA ILE A 117 31.43 -11.36 11.18
C ILE A 117 30.23 -10.68 10.54
N TYR A 118 29.21 -10.37 11.33
CA TYR A 118 27.92 -9.81 10.86
C TYR A 118 27.75 -8.29 11.08
N GLY A 119 28.76 -7.61 11.63
CA GLY A 119 28.68 -6.17 11.87
C GLY A 119 30.02 -5.50 12.19
N ALA A 120 30.01 -4.18 12.12
CA ALA A 120 31.15 -3.31 12.43
C ALA A 120 30.69 -1.91 12.89
N VAL A 121 31.54 -1.19 13.61
CA VAL A 121 31.33 0.22 13.97
C VAL A 121 32.54 1.06 13.58
N PHE A 122 32.31 2.14 12.84
CA PHE A 122 33.32 3.14 12.48
C PHE A 122 33.23 4.37 13.39
N ILE A 123 34.39 4.89 13.80
CA ILE A 123 34.55 6.17 14.49
C ILE A 123 35.63 6.99 13.76
N GLY A 124 35.31 8.22 13.34
CA GLY A 124 36.26 9.09 12.65
C GLY A 124 35.61 10.24 11.88
N LYS A 125 35.99 10.39 10.61
CA LYS A 125 35.39 11.28 9.63
C LYS A 125 35.08 10.49 8.37
N GLY A 126 33.85 10.60 7.88
CA GLY A 126 33.45 10.03 6.60
C GLY A 126 32.41 10.88 5.87
N THR A 127 32.11 10.49 4.63
CA THR A 127 31.04 11.06 3.82
C THR A 127 30.20 9.96 3.17
N PHE A 128 28.90 10.22 3.09
CA PHE A 128 27.89 9.40 2.44
C PHE A 128 27.35 10.15 1.22
N ARG A 129 27.20 9.45 0.09
CA ARG A 129 26.50 9.97 -1.09
C ARG A 129 25.78 8.85 -1.84
N ALA A 130 24.49 9.02 -2.10
CA ALA A 130 23.69 8.08 -2.90
C ALA A 130 22.95 8.79 -4.04
N GLU A 131 23.00 8.20 -5.24
CA GLU A 131 22.32 8.71 -6.43
C GLU A 131 20.83 8.35 -6.42
N VAL A 132 19.96 9.35 -6.53
CA VAL A 132 18.51 9.16 -6.61
C VAL A 132 18.16 8.44 -7.93
N PRO A 133 17.15 7.54 -7.94
CA PRO A 133 16.69 6.91 -9.18
C PRO A 133 16.39 7.89 -10.32
N ALA A 134 16.46 7.39 -11.57
CA ALA A 134 16.20 8.20 -12.76
C ALA A 134 14.73 8.62 -12.92
N ASN A 135 13.80 8.01 -12.18
CA ASN A 135 12.40 8.45 -12.13
C ASN A 135 12.29 9.83 -11.45
N GLU A 136 11.33 10.66 -11.86
CA GLU A 136 11.24 12.02 -11.34
C GLU A 136 10.66 12.08 -9.91
N PHE A 137 9.79 11.14 -9.52
CA PHE A 137 9.09 11.25 -8.23
C PHE A 137 9.99 10.99 -7.02
N GLU A 138 11.00 10.12 -7.11
CA GLU A 138 12.01 10.01 -6.05
C GLU A 138 12.91 11.26 -6.02
N LYS A 139 13.23 11.87 -7.17
CA LYS A 139 13.99 13.14 -7.23
C LYS A 139 13.21 14.25 -6.54
N ASP A 140 11.93 14.38 -6.83
CA ASP A 140 11.11 15.44 -6.24
C ASP A 140 10.81 15.18 -4.76
N ASN A 141 10.69 13.92 -4.31
CA ASN A 141 10.64 13.60 -2.89
C ASN A 141 11.96 13.93 -2.15
N VAL A 142 13.12 13.61 -2.74
CA VAL A 142 14.44 13.97 -2.19
C VAL A 142 14.67 15.48 -2.21
N ARG A 143 14.27 16.19 -3.27
CA ARG A 143 14.29 17.66 -3.34
C ARG A 143 13.38 18.28 -2.28
N ARG A 144 12.17 17.74 -2.09
CA ARG A 144 11.21 18.19 -1.08
C ARG A 144 11.80 18.05 0.32
N LEU A 145 12.27 16.87 0.71
CA LEU A 145 12.72 16.57 2.07
C LEU A 145 14.13 17.09 2.37
N LEU A 146 15.07 16.95 1.43
CA LEU A 146 16.50 17.21 1.66
C LEU A 146 17.06 18.48 1.02
N LYS A 147 16.27 19.17 0.19
CA LYS A 147 16.67 20.35 -0.61
C LYS A 147 17.94 20.11 -1.45
N SER A 148 18.04 18.93 -2.07
CA SER A 148 19.16 18.49 -2.91
C SER A 148 18.68 17.52 -4.00
N ASP A 149 19.46 17.34 -5.05
CA ASP A 149 19.25 16.30 -6.08
C ASP A 149 19.84 14.93 -5.71
N VAL A 150 20.60 14.85 -4.60
CA VAL A 150 21.23 13.61 -4.10
C VAL A 150 21.10 13.47 -2.58
N VAL A 151 21.13 12.23 -2.08
CA VAL A 151 21.18 11.97 -0.63
C VAL A 151 22.64 12.01 -0.20
N GLU A 152 23.04 13.09 0.48
CA GLU A 152 24.42 13.29 0.94
C GLU A 152 24.53 13.86 2.37
N SER A 153 25.54 13.39 3.09
CA SER A 153 25.96 13.88 4.41
C SER A 153 27.45 13.62 4.66
N ASP A 154 28.09 14.43 5.48
CA ASP A 154 29.22 13.99 6.29
C ASP A 154 28.71 13.16 7.50
N PHE A 155 29.57 12.35 8.11
CA PHE A 155 29.28 11.62 9.34
C PHE A 155 30.54 11.44 10.19
N THR A 156 30.37 11.28 11.52
CA THR A 156 31.47 11.04 12.47
C THR A 156 31.49 9.61 13.02
N SER A 157 30.36 8.90 12.93
CA SER A 157 30.28 7.47 13.21
C SER A 157 29.33 6.76 12.26
N ALA A 158 29.51 5.45 12.10
CA ALA A 158 28.59 4.59 11.38
C ALA A 158 28.53 3.21 12.03
N VAL A 159 27.34 2.66 12.21
CA VAL A 159 27.09 1.27 12.60
C VAL A 159 26.69 0.50 11.35
N LEU A 160 27.41 -0.57 11.03
CA LEU A 160 27.20 -1.43 9.88
C LEU A 160 26.77 -2.83 10.35
N TRP A 161 25.74 -3.39 9.73
CA TRP A 161 25.19 -4.71 10.03
C TRP A 161 24.85 -5.42 8.72
N PHE A 162 25.29 -6.66 8.52
CA PHE A 162 25.29 -7.27 7.19
C PHE A 162 25.38 -8.80 7.18
N THR A 163 24.80 -9.41 6.14
CA THR A 163 25.00 -10.82 5.74
C THR A 163 25.49 -10.95 4.29
N ASP A 164 25.73 -9.82 3.60
CA ASP A 164 26.30 -9.73 2.26
C ASP A 164 27.85 -9.81 2.25
N ASP A 165 28.49 -9.40 1.15
CA ASP A 165 29.96 -9.40 1.01
C ASP A 165 30.67 -8.24 1.75
N THR A 166 30.00 -7.48 2.64
CA THR A 166 30.57 -6.26 3.27
C THR A 166 31.88 -6.55 4.00
N ARG A 167 31.98 -7.70 4.70
CA ARG A 167 33.25 -8.08 5.34
C ARG A 167 34.39 -8.19 4.33
N SER A 168 34.13 -8.71 3.14
CA SER A 168 35.12 -8.82 2.06
C SER A 168 35.39 -7.47 1.38
N ALA A 169 34.35 -6.66 1.16
CA ALA A 169 34.45 -5.33 0.55
C ALA A 169 35.23 -4.31 1.41
N LEU A 170 35.18 -4.45 2.74
CA LEU A 170 36.03 -3.71 3.69
C LEU A 170 37.50 -4.18 3.69
N GLY A 171 37.83 -5.21 2.88
CA GLY A 171 39.19 -5.69 2.65
C GLY A 171 39.79 -6.52 3.78
N SER A 172 41.11 -6.73 3.72
CA SER A 172 41.89 -7.38 4.79
C SER A 172 42.86 -6.39 5.43
N PRO A 173 42.38 -5.34 6.13
CA PRO A 173 43.26 -4.45 6.88
C PRO A 173 43.95 -5.23 8.00
N LYS A 174 45.14 -4.78 8.40
CA LYS A 174 45.89 -5.40 9.50
C LYS A 174 45.11 -5.20 10.81
N LEU A 175 44.45 -6.26 11.27
CA LEU A 175 43.67 -6.23 12.50
C LEU A 175 44.57 -6.10 13.73
N GLU A 176 44.21 -5.16 14.60
CA GLU A 176 44.81 -4.94 15.91
C GLU A 176 43.86 -5.49 16.98
N ALA A 177 44.30 -6.57 17.65
CA ALA A 177 43.48 -7.33 18.59
C ALA A 177 43.07 -6.56 19.86
N ASN A 178 43.70 -5.40 20.12
CA ASN A 178 43.44 -4.55 21.29
C ASN A 178 42.91 -3.15 20.90
N LEU A 179 42.46 -2.93 19.66
CA LEU A 179 41.95 -1.63 19.20
C LEU A 179 40.52 -1.37 19.71
N THR A 180 40.38 -1.18 21.02
CA THR A 180 39.08 -0.90 21.66
C THR A 180 38.64 0.56 21.49
N ASP A 181 37.33 0.79 21.60
CA ASP A 181 36.75 2.13 21.74
C ASP A 181 35.46 2.08 22.56
N PRO A 182 35.37 2.78 23.72
CA PRO A 182 34.15 2.78 24.53
C PRO A 182 32.92 3.36 23.82
N ASN A 183 33.10 4.34 22.93
CA ASN A 183 32.00 4.94 22.18
C ASN A 183 31.52 4.00 21.06
N ALA A 184 32.44 3.32 20.36
CA ALA A 184 32.05 2.29 19.39
C ALA A 184 31.32 1.12 20.05
N GLN A 185 31.80 0.65 21.21
CA GLN A 185 31.16 -0.45 21.93
C GLN A 185 29.79 -0.03 22.52
N LYS A 186 29.63 1.25 22.88
CA LYS A 186 28.34 1.84 23.23
C LYS A 186 27.39 1.84 22.01
N LEU A 187 27.82 2.38 20.87
CA LEU A 187 27.01 2.43 19.65
C LEU A 187 26.57 1.04 19.18
N ALA A 188 27.44 0.03 19.24
CA ALA A 188 27.08 -1.35 18.89
C ALA A 188 25.94 -1.91 19.77
N ARG A 189 26.02 -1.69 21.09
CA ARG A 189 25.02 -2.18 22.07
C ARG A 189 23.72 -1.36 22.08
N GLU A 190 23.77 -0.09 21.71
CA GLU A 190 22.58 0.77 21.61
C GLU A 190 21.87 0.66 20.26
N PHE A 191 22.53 0.16 19.21
CA PHE A 191 21.98 0.13 17.85
C PHE A 191 20.69 -0.70 17.75
N GLU A 192 20.74 -1.99 18.05
CA GLU A 192 19.57 -2.87 17.86
C GLU A 192 18.38 -2.50 18.78
N PRO A 193 18.55 -2.27 20.10
CA PRO A 193 17.43 -1.86 20.96
C PRO A 193 16.78 -0.55 20.52
N ARG A 194 17.57 0.41 19.99
CA ARG A 194 17.03 1.65 19.39
C ARG A 194 16.31 1.36 18.08
N PHE A 195 16.95 0.64 17.16
CA PHE A 195 16.40 0.36 15.83
C PHE A 195 15.09 -0.42 15.90
N LEU A 196 15.01 -1.44 16.76
CA LEU A 196 13.80 -2.21 17.03
C LEU A 196 12.66 -1.31 17.54
N ARG A 197 12.94 -0.40 18.48
CA ARG A 197 11.95 0.57 18.95
C ARG A 197 11.48 1.49 17.82
N GLU A 198 12.43 2.14 17.14
CA GLU A 198 12.23 3.13 16.07
C GLU A 198 11.53 2.59 14.81
N THR A 199 11.53 1.28 14.57
CA THR A 199 11.07 0.68 13.30
C THR A 199 10.22 -0.59 13.43
N GLY A 200 10.22 -1.28 14.57
CA GLY A 200 9.64 -2.61 14.70
C GLY A 200 10.55 -3.77 14.23
N VAL A 201 11.66 -3.48 13.55
CA VAL A 201 12.53 -4.46 12.89
C VAL A 201 13.49 -5.15 13.88
N ASN A 202 13.36 -6.47 14.05
CA ASN A 202 14.33 -7.30 14.78
C ASN A 202 15.49 -7.71 13.84
N ILE A 203 16.56 -6.91 13.82
CA ILE A 203 17.66 -7.07 12.87
C ILE A 203 18.49 -8.35 13.14
N SER A 204 18.58 -8.81 14.39
CA SER A 204 19.12 -10.14 14.72
C SER A 204 18.24 -11.27 14.19
N ALA A 205 16.91 -11.16 14.24
CA ALA A 205 16.02 -12.17 13.67
C ALA A 205 16.12 -12.20 12.14
N ARG A 206 16.15 -11.04 11.49
CA ARG A 206 16.44 -10.91 10.05
C ARG A 206 17.79 -11.52 9.66
N THR A 207 18.80 -11.40 10.53
CA THR A 207 20.12 -12.07 10.38
C THR A 207 19.99 -13.59 10.44
N VAL A 208 19.26 -14.11 11.43
CA VAL A 208 18.98 -15.56 11.55
C VAL A 208 18.22 -16.09 10.33
N VAL A 209 17.21 -15.36 9.82
CA VAL A 209 16.51 -15.69 8.56
C VAL A 209 17.50 -15.79 7.41
N SER A 210 18.38 -14.79 7.26
CA SER A 210 19.36 -14.74 6.16
C SER A 210 20.39 -15.88 6.22
N VAL A 211 20.90 -16.17 7.42
CA VAL A 211 21.92 -17.21 7.64
C VAL A 211 21.33 -18.61 7.52
N LEU A 212 20.19 -18.89 8.17
CA LEU A 212 19.61 -20.24 8.21
C LEU A 212 18.93 -20.62 6.88
N ASN A 213 18.30 -19.67 6.17
CA ASN A 213 17.77 -19.90 4.82
C ASN A 213 18.86 -19.76 3.72
N GLN A 214 20.11 -19.46 4.10
CA GLN A 214 21.27 -19.33 3.20
C GLN A 214 21.08 -18.31 2.05
N GLU A 215 20.40 -17.19 2.34
CA GLU A 215 20.03 -16.16 1.37
C GLU A 215 21.26 -15.58 0.66
N LYS A 216 21.20 -15.49 -0.69
CA LYS A 216 22.29 -14.99 -1.53
C LYS A 216 21.76 -14.08 -2.65
N PRO A 217 22.25 -12.85 -2.80
CA PRO A 217 23.04 -12.10 -1.81
C PRO A 217 22.27 -11.88 -0.49
N GLY A 218 23.02 -11.72 0.61
CA GLY A 218 22.47 -11.28 1.90
C GLY A 218 22.12 -9.79 1.90
N PHE A 219 21.78 -9.25 3.07
CA PHE A 219 21.39 -7.84 3.24
C PHE A 219 22.51 -6.98 3.86
N PHE A 220 22.30 -5.66 3.83
CA PHE A 220 23.16 -4.63 4.42
C PHE A 220 22.30 -3.54 5.08
N VAL A 221 22.66 -3.14 6.30
CA VAL A 221 22.14 -1.96 7.00
C VAL A 221 23.31 -1.11 7.44
N ALA A 222 23.20 0.21 7.25
CA ALA A 222 24.12 1.19 7.81
C ALA A 222 23.36 2.36 8.43
N GLN A 223 23.61 2.62 9.71
CA GLN A 223 23.13 3.81 10.41
C GLN A 223 24.30 4.75 10.65
N PHE A 224 24.18 5.98 10.14
CA PHE A 224 25.19 7.03 10.24
C PHE A 224 24.77 8.03 11.31
N ASP A 225 25.73 8.67 11.98
CA ASP A 225 25.46 9.73 12.96
C ASP A 225 26.52 10.84 12.92
N GLY A 226 26.13 12.04 13.33
CA GLY A 226 26.84 13.30 13.13
C GLY A 226 26.74 13.88 11.72
N GLY A 227 27.32 15.06 11.53
CA GLY A 227 27.29 15.79 10.26
C GLY A 227 25.94 16.44 9.93
N LYS A 228 25.77 16.89 8.68
CA LYS A 228 24.70 17.81 8.27
C LYS A 228 23.28 17.23 8.15
N ARG A 229 23.05 15.95 8.45
CA ARG A 229 21.73 15.28 8.35
C ARG A 229 21.26 14.63 9.66
N ASP A 230 22.01 14.79 10.75
CA ASP A 230 21.87 14.01 12.00
C ASP A 230 21.92 12.49 11.75
N ARG A 231 21.31 11.70 12.63
CA ARG A 231 21.16 10.24 12.46
C ARG A 231 20.23 9.89 11.30
N PHE A 232 20.70 9.03 10.40
CA PHE A 232 19.89 8.43 9.34
C PHE A 232 20.33 6.99 9.04
N THR A 233 19.44 6.20 8.44
CA THR A 233 19.68 4.78 8.15
C THR A 233 19.49 4.50 6.65
N MET A 234 20.40 3.71 6.09
CA MET A 234 20.27 3.06 4.79
C MET A 234 20.10 1.56 5.01
N VAL A 235 19.16 0.95 4.28
CA VAL A 235 18.99 -0.50 4.18
C VAL A 235 19.08 -0.90 2.71
N VAL A 236 19.74 -2.02 2.43
CA VAL A 236 19.67 -2.76 1.17
C VAL A 236 19.36 -4.22 1.49
N ASP A 237 18.18 -4.68 1.09
CA ASP A 237 17.74 -6.07 1.24
C ASP A 237 17.33 -6.62 -0.13
N PRO A 238 18.23 -7.32 -0.84
CA PRO A 238 17.93 -7.95 -2.13
C PRO A 238 16.75 -8.95 -2.06
N GLN A 239 16.45 -9.48 -0.87
CA GLN A 239 15.35 -10.40 -0.64
C GLN A 239 14.01 -9.68 -0.34
N GLY A 240 13.97 -8.35 -0.40
CA GLY A 240 12.73 -7.56 -0.36
C GLY A 240 11.98 -7.51 0.99
N ARG A 241 12.54 -8.09 2.06
CA ARG A 241 11.84 -8.26 3.36
C ARG A 241 11.71 -6.96 4.13
N ILE A 242 12.86 -6.36 4.49
CA ILE A 242 12.90 -5.14 5.33
C ILE A 242 12.14 -3.95 4.71
N PRO A 243 12.08 -3.74 3.38
CA PRO A 243 11.18 -2.75 2.79
C PRO A 243 9.69 -3.01 3.04
N THR A 244 9.28 -4.28 3.06
CA THR A 244 7.87 -4.71 3.02
C THR A 244 7.24 -4.75 4.41
N GLU A 245 7.84 -5.51 5.33
CA GLU A 245 7.25 -5.99 6.60
C GLU A 245 7.23 -4.94 7.74
N HIS A 246 7.82 -3.76 7.52
CA HIS A 246 7.92 -2.68 8.53
C HIS A 246 7.81 -1.24 7.99
N PHE A 247 7.71 -1.06 6.67
CA PHE A 247 7.57 0.25 6.03
C PHE A 247 6.46 0.25 4.96
N GLY A 248 5.77 -0.87 4.73
CA GLY A 248 4.76 -1.04 3.68
C GLY A 248 5.27 -0.88 2.23
N ILE A 249 6.58 -0.95 1.98
CA ILE A 249 7.19 -0.73 0.65
C ILE A 249 7.43 -2.07 -0.03
N ASN A 250 6.45 -2.52 -0.82
CA ASN A 250 6.38 -3.89 -1.32
C ASN A 250 6.39 -4.04 -2.87
N SER A 251 6.58 -2.96 -3.64
CA SER A 251 6.63 -2.97 -5.11
C SER A 251 7.91 -3.59 -5.70
N GLY A 252 8.76 -4.19 -4.87
CA GLY A 252 10.03 -4.78 -5.27
C GLY A 252 11.26 -3.93 -5.00
N GLU A 253 11.11 -2.79 -4.32
CA GLU A 253 12.25 -1.99 -3.87
C GLU A 253 13.24 -2.83 -3.05
N LYS A 254 14.53 -2.66 -3.35
CA LYS A 254 15.64 -3.42 -2.75
C LYS A 254 16.50 -2.57 -1.81
N GLY A 255 16.24 -1.27 -1.72
CA GLY A 255 16.81 -0.42 -0.69
C GLY A 255 15.98 0.80 -0.38
N ILE A 256 16.26 1.38 0.80
CA ILE A 256 15.57 2.52 1.40
C ILE A 256 16.59 3.38 2.15
N ILE A 257 16.43 4.70 2.12
CA ILE A 257 17.11 5.63 3.04
C ILE A 257 16.06 6.48 3.75
N PHE A 258 16.13 6.52 5.07
CA PHE A 258 15.21 7.24 5.94
C PHE A 258 15.90 7.80 7.18
N ALA A 259 15.25 8.76 7.85
CA ALA A 259 15.61 9.17 9.20
C ALA A 259 14.42 8.98 10.14
N HIS A 260 14.66 8.37 11.30
CA HIS A 260 13.66 8.33 12.36
C HIS A 260 13.61 9.69 13.07
N ARG A 261 12.42 10.26 13.25
CA ARG A 261 12.21 11.55 13.93
C ARG A 261 11.20 11.49 15.10
N GLY A 262 10.34 10.47 15.14
CA GLY A 262 9.42 10.19 16.26
C GLY A 262 8.26 11.19 16.41
N GLY A 263 7.15 10.74 17.00
CA GLY A 263 5.90 11.51 17.13
C GLY A 263 4.70 10.81 16.49
N ARG A 264 3.52 11.43 16.56
CA ARG A 264 2.22 10.76 16.30
C ARG A 264 2.04 10.18 14.91
N SER A 265 2.56 10.84 13.89
CA SER A 265 2.24 10.51 12.49
C SER A 265 3.24 9.54 11.84
N GLY A 266 3.62 8.49 12.57
CA GLY A 266 4.59 7.46 12.15
C GLY A 266 6.05 7.92 12.23
N GLY A 267 6.96 7.08 12.72
CA GLY A 267 8.32 7.51 13.12
C GLY A 267 9.28 7.96 12.01
N ASN A 268 9.13 7.46 10.77
CA ASN A 268 10.24 7.37 9.80
C ASN A 268 10.05 8.23 8.52
N ASP A 269 10.88 9.26 8.35
CA ASP A 269 10.89 10.10 7.14
C ASP A 269 11.64 9.40 6.00
N ILE A 270 10.89 8.78 5.07
CA ILE A 270 11.45 8.01 3.94
C ILE A 270 11.89 8.96 2.82
N TRP A 271 13.19 9.21 2.73
CA TRP A 271 13.78 10.12 1.75
C TRP A 271 13.74 9.55 0.33
N MET A 272 14.11 8.28 0.17
CA MET A 272 13.87 7.52 -1.06
C MET A 272 13.80 6.02 -0.79
N ALA A 273 13.06 5.31 -1.64
CA ALA A 273 13.12 3.86 -1.77
C ALA A 273 13.30 3.48 -3.25
N PHE A 274 14.00 2.39 -3.53
CA PHE A 274 14.51 2.12 -4.87
C PHE A 274 14.68 0.64 -5.20
N TYR A 275 14.38 0.27 -6.45
CA TYR A 275 14.89 -0.94 -7.08
C TYR A 275 16.43 -0.88 -7.21
N SER A 276 17.09 -2.03 -7.27
CA SER A 276 18.55 -2.10 -7.41
C SER A 276 19.00 -1.57 -8.77
N LEU A 277 20.27 -1.21 -8.89
CA LEU A 277 20.92 -0.88 -10.16
C LEU A 277 20.82 -2.04 -11.17
N GLU A 278 20.74 -3.30 -10.71
CA GLU A 278 20.52 -4.45 -11.57
C GLU A 278 19.08 -4.48 -12.13
N ASP A 279 18.05 -4.22 -11.31
CA ASP A 279 16.66 -4.11 -11.78
C ASP A 279 16.51 -2.99 -12.82
N TYR A 280 17.16 -1.85 -12.58
CA TYR A 280 17.20 -0.74 -13.54
C TYR A 280 17.96 -1.07 -14.84
N GLN A 281 18.96 -1.96 -14.79
CA GLN A 281 19.66 -2.47 -15.98
C GLN A 281 18.84 -3.52 -16.74
N ARG A 282 18.08 -4.36 -16.03
CA ARG A 282 17.12 -5.32 -16.59
C ARG A 282 15.87 -4.64 -17.17
N GLY A 283 15.58 -3.41 -16.74
CA GLY A 283 14.37 -2.66 -17.09
C GLY A 283 13.09 -3.16 -16.41
N THR A 284 13.23 -4.07 -15.43
CA THR A 284 12.11 -4.69 -14.69
C THR A 284 12.56 -4.97 -13.26
N ALA A 285 11.64 -4.76 -12.30
CA ALA A 285 11.79 -5.18 -10.91
C ALA A 285 10.75 -6.26 -10.59
N GLN A 286 11.04 -7.12 -9.62
CA GLN A 286 10.08 -8.11 -9.12
C GLN A 286 9.47 -7.61 -7.81
N TYR A 287 8.14 -7.56 -7.75
CA TYR A 287 7.35 -7.28 -6.54
C TYR A 287 7.75 -8.19 -5.37
N SER A 288 7.52 -7.75 -4.14
CA SER A 288 7.98 -8.47 -2.94
C SER A 288 7.37 -9.87 -2.77
N ASP A 289 6.18 -10.14 -3.35
CA ASP A 289 5.48 -11.42 -3.27
C ASP A 289 6.30 -12.60 -3.82
N VAL A 290 7.22 -12.39 -4.78
CA VAL A 290 8.09 -13.47 -5.28
C VAL A 290 9.20 -13.88 -4.30
N PHE A 291 9.33 -13.17 -3.16
CA PHE A 291 10.31 -13.43 -2.11
C PHE A 291 9.68 -14.00 -0.83
N ASP A 292 8.36 -14.15 -0.77
CA ASP A 292 7.65 -14.83 0.31
C ASP A 292 8.20 -16.26 0.46
N LEU A 293 8.39 -16.72 1.70
CA LEU A 293 9.03 -17.98 2.07
C LEU A 293 8.03 -19.15 2.21
N VAL A 294 6.77 -18.84 2.47
CA VAL A 294 5.67 -19.80 2.59
C VAL A 294 4.38 -19.27 1.97
N GLU A 295 3.69 -20.10 1.20
CA GLU A 295 2.27 -19.89 0.89
C GLU A 295 1.44 -20.37 2.09
N THR A 296 0.38 -19.62 2.47
CA THR A 296 -0.53 -19.99 3.57
C THR A 296 -1.96 -20.17 3.06
N PRO A 297 -2.30 -21.28 2.37
CA PRO A 297 -3.62 -21.45 1.72
C PRO A 297 -4.82 -21.41 2.67
N ARG A 298 -4.67 -21.80 3.95
CA ARG A 298 -5.75 -21.75 4.94
C ARG A 298 -5.24 -21.47 6.36
N TYR A 299 -5.95 -20.59 7.05
CA TYR A 299 -5.87 -20.40 8.50
C TYR A 299 -7.04 -21.10 9.20
N ARG A 300 -6.78 -21.69 10.37
CA ARG A 300 -7.84 -22.04 11.34
C ARG A 300 -7.54 -21.33 12.66
N LEU A 301 -8.34 -20.33 13.01
CA LEU A 301 -8.11 -19.46 14.17
C LEU A 301 -9.07 -19.80 15.31
N GLN A 302 -8.54 -20.22 16.45
CA GLN A 302 -9.27 -20.39 17.71
C GLN A 302 -9.10 -19.13 18.56
N ILE A 303 -10.17 -18.36 18.73
CA ILE A 303 -10.13 -16.97 19.20
C ILE A 303 -10.89 -16.86 20.52
N ASP A 304 -10.23 -16.50 21.62
CA ASP A 304 -10.87 -16.30 22.93
C ASP A 304 -10.87 -14.82 23.33
N VAL A 305 -12.09 -14.27 23.41
CA VAL A 305 -12.41 -12.88 23.73
C VAL A 305 -13.47 -12.80 24.84
N ARG A 306 -13.42 -13.73 25.80
CA ARG A 306 -14.30 -13.74 26.98
C ARG A 306 -13.98 -12.64 28.01
N ASP A 307 -12.74 -12.16 28.02
CA ASP A 307 -12.24 -11.03 28.82
C ASP A 307 -11.75 -9.88 27.90
N PRO A 308 -12.62 -9.25 27.07
CA PRO A 308 -12.20 -8.36 25.99
C PRO A 308 -11.66 -6.98 26.45
N LYS A 309 -11.60 -6.74 27.76
CA LYS A 309 -10.95 -5.57 28.40
C LYS A 309 -9.61 -5.92 29.08
N LYS A 310 -8.94 -6.99 28.62
CA LYS A 310 -7.68 -7.50 29.19
C LYS A 310 -6.80 -8.25 28.19
N ALA A 311 -7.41 -9.00 27.27
CA ALA A 311 -6.70 -9.87 26.35
C ALA A 311 -7.55 -10.28 25.15
N LEU A 312 -6.93 -10.22 23.97
CA LEU A 312 -7.22 -11.10 22.85
C LEU A 312 -6.31 -12.33 22.97
N ARG A 313 -6.84 -13.53 22.71
CA ARG A 313 -6.06 -14.76 22.59
C ARG A 313 -6.39 -15.44 21.27
N VAL A 314 -5.38 -15.87 20.54
CA VAL A 314 -5.53 -16.64 19.29
C VAL A 314 -4.58 -17.83 19.31
N GLU A 315 -5.13 -19.04 19.22
CA GLU A 315 -4.39 -20.21 18.76
C GLU A 315 -4.58 -20.30 17.24
N ALA A 316 -3.55 -19.90 16.49
CA ALA A 316 -3.56 -19.83 15.03
C ALA A 316 -2.91 -21.09 14.46
N HIS A 317 -3.70 -21.93 13.78
CA HIS A 317 -3.20 -23.05 12.98
C HIS A 317 -3.00 -22.57 11.54
N LEU A 318 -1.78 -22.71 11.03
CA LEU A 318 -1.40 -22.33 9.67
C LEU A 318 -1.03 -23.60 8.90
N ASP A 319 -1.72 -23.87 7.80
CA ASP A 319 -1.23 -24.82 6.79
C ASP A 319 -0.30 -24.07 5.83
N LEU A 320 0.95 -24.51 5.74
CA LEU A 320 2.02 -23.83 5.00
C LEU A 320 2.60 -24.71 3.89
N ALA A 321 2.98 -24.10 2.78
CA ALA A 321 3.78 -24.73 1.72
C ALA A 321 5.06 -23.92 1.48
N SER A 322 6.23 -24.56 1.54
CA SER A 322 7.52 -23.86 1.36
C SER A 322 7.71 -23.39 -0.08
N THR A 323 7.97 -22.11 -0.31
CA THR A 323 8.24 -21.55 -1.64
C THR A 323 9.71 -21.71 -2.06
N VAL A 324 10.61 -22.01 -1.12
CA VAL A 324 12.06 -22.11 -1.34
C VAL A 324 12.63 -23.43 -0.85
N ASP A 325 13.80 -23.81 -1.36
CA ASP A 325 14.59 -24.93 -0.84
C ASP A 325 15.47 -24.49 0.33
N GLY A 326 15.56 -25.32 1.36
CA GLY A 326 16.40 -25.04 2.54
C GLY A 326 15.74 -24.16 3.59
N LEU A 327 14.41 -23.96 3.54
CA LEU A 327 13.68 -23.11 4.49
C LEU A 327 13.88 -23.59 5.93
N ARG A 328 14.45 -22.72 6.78
CA ARG A 328 14.72 -22.95 8.20
C ARG A 328 14.04 -21.93 9.11
N ALA A 329 13.84 -20.69 8.66
CA ALA A 329 13.29 -19.61 9.48
C ALA A 329 12.27 -18.78 8.69
N ILE A 330 11.17 -18.42 9.35
CA ILE A 330 10.00 -17.75 8.76
C ILE A 330 9.63 -16.53 9.63
N PRO A 331 9.70 -15.29 9.12
CA PRO A 331 9.15 -14.12 9.80
C PRO A 331 7.62 -14.10 9.68
N PHE A 332 6.92 -13.58 10.69
CA PHE A 332 5.48 -13.34 10.66
C PHE A 332 5.12 -11.96 11.23
N ASP A 333 4.24 -11.24 10.54
CA ASP A 333 3.70 -9.95 10.98
C ASP A 333 2.65 -10.16 12.08
N LEU A 334 2.63 -9.30 13.11
CA LEU A 334 1.69 -9.42 14.25
C LEU A 334 1.39 -8.09 14.97
N ASN A 335 2.22 -7.05 14.79
CA ASN A 335 2.17 -5.79 15.54
C ASN A 335 2.72 -4.59 14.74
N GLU A 336 2.91 -4.69 13.42
CA GLU A 336 3.64 -3.72 12.58
C GLU A 336 3.14 -2.27 12.79
N SER A 337 1.83 -2.08 12.68
CA SER A 337 1.13 -0.80 12.76
C SER A 337 1.00 -0.19 14.15
N LEU A 338 1.32 -0.93 15.22
CA LEU A 338 1.40 -0.33 16.55
C LEU A 338 2.68 0.51 16.61
N ASP A 339 2.55 1.81 16.84
CA ASP A 339 3.69 2.73 16.82
C ASP A 339 4.49 2.75 18.15
N GLU A 340 5.67 3.37 18.11
CA GLU A 340 6.43 3.69 19.32
C GLU A 340 5.87 4.88 20.11
N PHE A 341 5.05 5.74 19.49
CA PHE A 341 4.39 6.85 20.15
C PHE A 341 3.49 6.38 21.30
N ASP A 342 3.50 7.14 22.41
CA ASP A 342 2.90 6.81 23.71
C ASP A 342 3.17 5.38 24.25
N SER A 343 4.12 4.65 23.65
CA SER A 343 4.45 3.24 23.91
C SER A 343 3.33 2.23 23.57
N GLU A 344 2.48 2.50 22.57
CA GLU A 344 1.37 1.62 22.20
C GLU A 344 1.81 0.18 21.87
N ARG A 345 2.86 0.01 21.05
CA ARG A 345 3.43 -1.32 20.74
C ARG A 345 3.92 -2.06 21.99
N LEU A 346 4.44 -1.37 22.99
CA LEU A 346 4.91 -2.02 24.22
C LEU A 346 3.73 -2.54 25.07
N LYS A 347 2.69 -1.70 25.24
CA LYS A 347 1.51 -1.99 26.07
C LYS A 347 0.63 -3.10 25.50
N HIS A 348 0.31 -3.00 24.21
CA HIS A 348 -0.87 -3.66 23.63
C HIS A 348 -0.54 -4.85 22.71
N ALA A 349 0.70 -4.96 22.25
CA ALA A 349 1.11 -5.97 21.27
C ALA A 349 0.78 -7.42 21.66
N MET A 350 0.31 -8.18 20.67
CA MET A 350 0.12 -9.62 20.73
C MET A 350 1.47 -10.31 20.86
N ARG A 351 1.63 -11.16 21.89
CA ARG A 351 2.87 -11.88 22.18
C ARG A 351 2.74 -13.38 21.98
N VAL A 352 3.73 -13.99 21.32
CA VAL A 352 3.80 -15.46 21.19
C VAL A 352 3.99 -16.09 22.57
N LYS A 353 3.19 -17.11 22.88
CA LYS A 353 3.21 -17.90 24.12
C LYS A 353 3.75 -19.30 23.90
N ALA A 354 3.46 -19.89 22.73
CA ALA A 354 4.05 -21.12 22.25
C ALA A 354 4.05 -21.18 20.72
N ALA A 355 5.00 -21.94 20.16
CA ALA A 355 5.02 -22.33 18.77
C ALA A 355 5.24 -23.85 18.70
N ARG A 356 4.52 -24.55 17.81
CA ARG A 356 4.58 -26.00 17.64
C ARG A 356 4.26 -26.41 16.22
N PHE A 357 4.69 -27.60 15.80
CA PHE A 357 4.07 -28.30 14.68
C PHE A 357 2.68 -28.83 15.10
N ALA A 358 1.82 -29.15 14.12
CA ALA A 358 0.47 -29.66 14.37
C ALA A 358 0.40 -31.03 15.08
N ASP A 359 1.52 -31.76 15.19
CA ASP A 359 1.66 -32.98 16.01
C ASP A 359 1.93 -32.70 17.50
N GLY A 360 2.12 -31.42 17.87
CA GLY A 360 2.50 -30.98 19.21
C GLY A 360 4.01 -30.83 19.44
N SER A 361 4.86 -31.18 18.48
CA SER A 361 6.32 -31.03 18.58
C SER A 361 6.71 -29.55 18.66
N PRO A 362 7.51 -29.12 19.66
CA PRO A 362 7.80 -27.70 19.89
C PRO A 362 8.66 -27.08 18.78
N LEU A 363 8.42 -25.80 18.50
CA LEU A 363 9.22 -24.95 17.63
C LEU A 363 9.91 -23.85 18.43
N THR A 364 11.04 -23.35 17.92
CA THR A 364 11.64 -22.12 18.45
C THR A 364 10.91 -20.93 17.84
N ALA A 365 10.48 -19.98 18.67
CA ALA A 365 10.03 -18.66 18.22
C ALA A 365 10.86 -17.58 18.91
N VAL A 366 11.19 -16.53 18.16
CA VAL A 366 11.87 -15.32 18.61
C VAL A 366 10.87 -14.16 18.51
N GLN A 367 10.71 -13.40 19.58
CA GLN A 367 9.97 -12.15 19.59
C GLN A 367 10.51 -11.23 20.69
N GLU A 368 10.76 -9.97 20.35
CA GLU A 368 11.25 -8.93 21.27
C GLU A 368 10.16 -7.90 21.64
N GLU A 369 10.37 -7.14 22.73
CA GLU A 369 9.34 -6.24 23.28
C GLU A 369 8.82 -5.17 22.30
N TRP A 370 9.66 -4.69 21.38
CA TRP A 370 9.28 -3.66 20.40
C TRP A 370 9.13 -4.19 18.97
N GLU A 371 9.09 -5.51 18.78
CA GLU A 371 9.02 -6.15 17.46
C GLU A 371 7.62 -6.06 16.83
N GLY A 372 7.57 -5.71 15.54
CA GLY A 372 6.33 -5.66 14.74
C GLY A 372 5.77 -7.05 14.34
N GLY A 373 6.42 -8.12 14.77
CA GLY A 373 6.15 -9.49 14.32
C GLY A 373 6.72 -10.54 15.28
N LEU A 374 7.11 -11.68 14.73
CA LEU A 374 7.96 -12.70 15.35
C LEU A 374 8.73 -13.47 14.26
N THR A 375 9.72 -14.28 14.64
CA THR A 375 10.37 -15.25 13.73
C THR A 375 10.29 -16.67 14.29
N VAL A 376 9.75 -17.60 13.50
CA VAL A 376 9.70 -19.04 13.81
C VAL A 376 10.89 -19.74 13.17
N ILE A 377 11.58 -20.61 13.92
CA ILE A 377 12.71 -21.40 13.44
C ILE A 377 12.35 -22.89 13.50
N LEU A 378 12.44 -23.54 12.34
CA LEU A 378 12.22 -24.97 12.13
C LEU A 378 13.49 -25.76 12.51
N PRO A 379 13.39 -26.92 13.17
CA PRO A 379 14.55 -27.71 13.59
C PRO A 379 15.27 -28.42 12.44
N GLN A 380 14.67 -28.48 11.24
CA GLN A 380 15.20 -29.10 10.03
C GLN A 380 14.77 -28.28 8.79
N PRO A 381 15.55 -28.29 7.69
CA PRO A 381 15.20 -27.56 6.47
C PRO A 381 14.03 -28.20 5.73
N ARG A 382 13.16 -27.38 5.14
CA ARG A 382 12.09 -27.80 4.22
C ARG A 382 12.52 -27.65 2.76
N SER A 383 11.98 -28.49 1.88
CA SER A 383 12.17 -28.43 0.43
C SER A 383 11.09 -27.57 -0.23
N LYS A 384 11.34 -27.02 -1.43
CA LYS A 384 10.30 -26.29 -2.18
C LYS A 384 9.12 -27.20 -2.51
N GLY A 385 7.91 -26.72 -2.25
CA GLY A 385 6.66 -27.49 -2.38
C GLY A 385 6.40 -28.49 -1.24
N GLU A 386 7.20 -28.49 -0.18
CA GLU A 386 6.92 -29.29 1.02
C GLU A 386 5.83 -28.62 1.87
N ASN A 387 4.74 -29.35 2.11
CA ASN A 387 3.62 -28.91 2.94
C ASN A 387 3.85 -29.31 4.41
N PHE A 388 3.61 -28.39 5.34
CA PHE A 388 3.68 -28.62 6.78
C PHE A 388 2.73 -27.68 7.52
N SER A 389 2.23 -28.08 8.68
CA SER A 389 1.32 -27.25 9.48
C SER A 389 1.95 -26.89 10.83
N ILE A 390 1.84 -25.62 11.21
CA ILE A 390 2.29 -25.10 12.50
C ILE A 390 1.13 -24.50 13.28
N VAL A 391 1.29 -24.38 14.60
CA VAL A 391 0.35 -23.72 15.49
C VAL A 391 1.10 -22.70 16.34
N LEU A 392 0.60 -21.46 16.34
CA LEU A 392 1.15 -20.32 17.06
C LEU A 392 0.09 -19.81 18.06
N ASP A 393 0.42 -19.84 19.35
CA ASP A 393 -0.42 -19.25 20.39
C ASP A 393 0.03 -17.82 20.64
N VAL A 394 -0.86 -16.85 20.45
CA VAL A 394 -0.56 -15.42 20.67
C VAL A 394 -1.60 -14.77 21.59
N GLU A 395 -1.14 -13.89 22.49
CA GLU A 395 -2.00 -13.15 23.42
C GLU A 395 -1.41 -11.77 23.78
N GLY A 396 -2.25 -10.76 23.81
CA GLY A 396 -1.95 -9.37 24.17
C GLY A 396 -3.21 -8.54 24.42
N ASP A 397 -3.07 -7.35 25.00
CA ASP A 397 -4.19 -6.43 25.27
C ASP A 397 -4.54 -5.60 24.03
N TYR A 398 -4.91 -6.31 22.96
CA TYR A 398 -5.03 -5.79 21.59
C TYR A 398 -6.48 -5.40 21.21
N LEU A 399 -7.39 -5.28 22.18
CA LEU A 399 -8.80 -4.94 21.95
C LEU A 399 -9.13 -3.53 22.46
N PHE A 400 -9.91 -2.79 21.67
CA PHE A 400 -10.18 -1.37 21.89
C PHE A 400 -11.67 -1.03 21.84
N ASP A 401 -12.09 -0.15 22.76
CA ASP A 401 -13.48 0.33 22.98
C ASP A 401 -13.39 1.84 23.33
N PRO A 402 -13.14 2.73 22.36
CA PRO A 402 -12.77 4.13 22.61
C PRO A 402 -13.85 4.92 23.34
N GLU A 403 -15.10 4.71 22.95
CA GLU A 403 -16.28 5.40 23.46
C GLU A 403 -16.88 4.72 24.70
N GLN A 404 -16.24 3.66 25.21
CA GLN A 404 -16.73 2.83 26.34
C GLN A 404 -18.13 2.23 26.08
N THR A 405 -18.37 1.88 24.84
CA THR A 405 -19.61 1.31 24.29
C THR A 405 -19.88 -0.14 24.71
N ASP A 406 -18.91 -0.85 25.28
CA ASP A 406 -18.92 -2.33 25.45
C ASP A 406 -18.98 -3.05 24.08
N CYS A 407 -18.29 -2.44 23.10
CA CYS A 407 -18.09 -2.90 21.72
C CYS A 407 -16.59 -2.84 21.38
N PHE A 408 -16.02 -3.96 20.95
CA PHE A 408 -14.57 -4.18 20.87
C PHE A 408 -14.10 -4.54 19.47
N TYR A 409 -12.94 -3.98 19.10
CA TYR A 409 -12.24 -4.19 17.83
C TYR A 409 -10.78 -4.52 18.11
N PRO A 410 -10.13 -5.35 17.28
CA PRO A 410 -8.68 -5.34 17.18
C PRO A 410 -8.13 -3.92 16.99
N MET A 411 -7.05 -3.56 17.70
CA MET A 411 -6.42 -2.24 17.57
C MET A 411 -5.92 -1.95 16.14
N ASN A 412 -5.47 -2.98 15.44
CA ASN A 412 -5.41 -3.02 13.99
C ASN A 412 -6.22 -4.20 13.48
N ASN A 413 -7.14 -3.94 12.54
CA ASN A 413 -8.09 -4.92 12.01
C ASN A 413 -7.49 -5.96 11.03
N SER A 414 -6.20 -5.88 10.71
CA SER A 414 -5.49 -6.82 9.82
C SER A 414 -4.41 -7.66 10.51
N GLU A 415 -3.76 -7.14 11.56
CA GLU A 415 -2.49 -7.66 12.09
C GLU A 415 -2.61 -8.46 13.41
N TRP A 416 -3.81 -8.61 13.95
CA TRP A 416 -4.07 -9.24 15.26
C TRP A 416 -3.77 -10.76 15.35
N TYR A 417 -3.27 -11.37 14.27
CA TYR A 417 -2.85 -12.77 14.17
C TYR A 417 -1.61 -12.89 13.26
N PRO A 418 -0.75 -13.93 13.43
CA PRO A 418 0.48 -14.07 12.65
C PRO A 418 0.19 -14.24 11.15
N ARG A 419 0.82 -13.44 10.29
CA ARG A 419 0.71 -13.54 8.82
C ARG A 419 2.09 -13.54 8.16
N HIS A 420 2.18 -14.04 6.92
CA HIS A 420 3.42 -14.00 6.13
C HIS A 420 3.15 -13.46 4.72
N GLY A 421 3.94 -12.48 4.30
CA GLY A 421 3.88 -11.88 2.97
C GLY A 421 2.73 -10.88 2.77
N TYR A 422 2.90 -9.97 1.80
CA TYR A 422 2.03 -8.81 1.65
C TYR A 422 0.69 -9.15 0.99
N LEU A 423 -0.40 -9.05 1.76
CA LEU A 423 -1.79 -9.28 1.31
C LEU A 423 -2.02 -10.66 0.64
N ASN A 424 -1.32 -11.68 1.14
CA ASN A 424 -1.51 -13.07 0.71
C ASN A 424 -2.93 -13.56 1.00
N ARG A 425 -3.55 -14.19 -0.01
CA ARG A 425 -4.97 -14.53 -0.01
C ARG A 425 -5.20 -15.95 0.50
N SER A 426 -6.02 -16.09 1.53
CA SER A 426 -6.19 -17.34 2.29
C SER A 426 -7.67 -17.64 2.56
N ALA A 427 -8.02 -18.92 2.69
CA ALA A 427 -9.30 -19.32 3.29
C ALA A 427 -9.20 -19.28 4.84
N PHE A 428 -10.32 -19.06 5.52
CA PHE A 428 -10.36 -18.95 6.99
C PHE A 428 -11.50 -19.77 7.59
N ASP A 429 -11.17 -20.67 8.53
CA ASP A 429 -12.10 -21.19 9.53
C ASP A 429 -11.86 -20.43 10.86
N LEU A 430 -12.87 -19.74 11.39
CA LEU A 430 -12.75 -18.95 12.62
C LEU A 430 -13.66 -19.51 13.71
N THR A 431 -13.14 -19.74 14.91
CA THR A 431 -13.92 -20.17 16.07
C THR A 431 -13.79 -19.16 17.20
N PHE A 432 -14.85 -18.41 17.47
CA PHE A 432 -14.87 -17.40 18.53
C PHE A 432 -15.48 -17.96 19.81
N ARG A 433 -14.73 -17.88 20.92
CA ARG A 433 -15.22 -18.05 22.29
C ARG A 433 -15.40 -16.67 22.92
N HIS A 434 -16.62 -16.35 23.30
CA HIS A 434 -16.97 -15.04 23.87
C HIS A 434 -18.01 -15.19 24.99
N ASN A 435 -18.27 -14.12 25.74
CA ASN A 435 -19.37 -14.15 26.69
C ASN A 435 -20.72 -14.11 25.97
N LYS A 436 -21.72 -14.88 26.42
CA LYS A 436 -23.03 -14.97 25.74
C LYS A 436 -23.87 -13.67 25.78
N ARG A 437 -23.44 -12.66 26.55
CA ARG A 437 -24.03 -11.31 26.54
C ARG A 437 -23.63 -10.49 25.31
N HIS A 438 -22.52 -10.86 24.66
CA HIS A 438 -21.98 -10.24 23.47
C HIS A 438 -22.26 -11.13 22.26
N ARG A 439 -22.21 -10.54 21.06
CA ARG A 439 -22.24 -11.23 19.77
C ARG A 439 -21.00 -10.84 18.97
N VAL A 440 -20.56 -11.73 18.10
CA VAL A 440 -19.57 -11.45 17.05
C VAL A 440 -20.29 -11.04 15.77
N ALA A 441 -19.80 -9.99 15.09
CA ALA A 441 -19.98 -9.78 13.65
C ALA A 441 -18.66 -10.20 12.97
N GLY A 442 -18.73 -10.89 11.83
CA GLY A 442 -17.59 -11.62 11.29
C GLY A 442 -17.67 -11.90 9.78
N PRO A 443 -16.56 -12.37 9.19
CA PRO A 443 -16.47 -12.59 7.75
C PRO A 443 -17.00 -13.98 7.36
N GLY A 444 -17.48 -14.12 6.12
CA GLY A 444 -17.94 -15.39 5.58
C GLY A 444 -19.32 -15.77 6.09
N ILE A 445 -19.52 -17.04 6.49
CA ILE A 445 -20.79 -17.58 6.99
C ILE A 445 -20.61 -18.10 8.42
N ARG A 446 -21.45 -17.67 9.37
CA ARG A 446 -21.60 -18.33 10.68
C ARG A 446 -22.28 -19.69 10.50
N VAL A 447 -21.53 -20.78 10.63
CA VAL A 447 -22.00 -22.15 10.40
C VAL A 447 -22.49 -22.87 11.65
N LYS A 448 -22.07 -22.44 12.85
CA LYS A 448 -22.52 -23.01 14.13
C LYS A 448 -22.50 -21.96 15.26
N GLU A 449 -23.42 -22.12 16.20
CA GLU A 449 -23.57 -21.31 17.42
C GLU A 449 -23.92 -22.27 18.58
N GLN A 450 -23.14 -22.25 19.66
CA GLN A 450 -23.26 -23.19 20.78
C GLN A 450 -22.97 -22.51 22.12
N THR A 451 -23.96 -22.47 23.01
CA THR A 451 -23.81 -21.89 24.37
C THR A 451 -23.22 -22.92 25.34
N ASP A 452 -22.26 -22.49 26.17
CA ASP A 452 -21.70 -23.29 27.27
C ASP A 452 -21.74 -22.47 28.58
N GLY A 453 -22.74 -22.73 29.42
CA GLY A 453 -22.93 -22.04 30.70
C GLY A 453 -23.17 -20.53 30.56
N ASN A 454 -22.11 -19.73 30.67
CA ASN A 454 -22.12 -18.27 30.46
C ASN A 454 -21.33 -17.81 29.23
N ASP A 455 -20.62 -18.74 28.58
CA ASP A 455 -19.87 -18.52 27.36
C ASP A 455 -20.71 -18.93 26.14
N MET A 456 -20.29 -18.45 24.98
CA MET A 456 -20.81 -18.80 23.67
C MET A 456 -19.63 -19.13 22.76
N MET A 457 -19.79 -20.16 21.93
CA MET A 457 -18.89 -20.50 20.85
C MET A 457 -19.62 -20.28 19.52
N THR A 458 -19.00 -19.56 18.58
CA THR A 458 -19.49 -19.46 17.20
C THR A 458 -18.39 -19.87 16.22
N GLU A 459 -18.76 -20.65 15.20
CA GLU A 459 -17.86 -21.11 14.14
C GLU A 459 -18.27 -20.47 12.82
N TRP A 460 -17.28 -20.02 12.07
CA TRP A 460 -17.44 -19.20 10.87
C TRP A 460 -16.50 -19.69 9.76
N GLN A 461 -16.95 -19.60 8.50
CA GLN A 461 -16.17 -20.05 7.34
C GLN A 461 -16.14 -19.00 6.22
N MET A 462 -14.94 -18.61 5.82
CA MET A 462 -14.65 -17.83 4.61
C MET A 462 -13.85 -18.73 3.64
N GLU A 463 -14.57 -19.42 2.77
CA GLU A 463 -13.99 -20.32 1.74
C GLU A 463 -13.40 -19.55 0.54
N SER A 464 -13.88 -18.33 0.27
CA SER A 464 -13.29 -17.46 -0.75
C SER A 464 -11.95 -16.89 -0.25
N PRO A 465 -10.82 -17.06 -0.96
CA PRO A 465 -9.53 -16.56 -0.49
C PRO A 465 -9.47 -15.04 -0.40
N VAL A 466 -9.19 -14.51 0.79
CA VAL A 466 -9.13 -13.07 1.11
C VAL A 466 -7.80 -12.70 1.78
N SER A 467 -7.36 -11.46 1.64
CA SER A 467 -6.04 -10.97 2.11
C SER A 467 -5.96 -10.71 3.62
N ASN A 468 -7.10 -10.52 4.28
CA ASN A 468 -7.22 -10.35 5.72
C ASN A 468 -8.64 -10.70 6.20
N VAL A 469 -8.81 -10.70 7.52
CA VAL A 469 -10.09 -10.88 8.23
C VAL A 469 -10.07 -10.02 9.50
N THR A 470 -11.21 -9.43 9.84
CA THR A 470 -11.45 -8.81 11.15
C THR A 470 -12.79 -9.26 11.72
N PHE A 471 -13.10 -8.83 12.94
CA PHE A 471 -14.36 -9.06 13.61
C PHE A 471 -14.73 -7.86 14.49
N ALA A 472 -15.99 -7.78 14.88
CA ALA A 472 -16.47 -6.89 15.92
C ALA A 472 -17.12 -7.71 17.04
N LEU A 473 -16.88 -7.37 18.31
CA LEU A 473 -17.52 -8.02 19.46
C LEU A 473 -18.29 -7.01 20.29
N GLY A 474 -19.62 -7.09 20.34
CA GLY A 474 -20.43 -6.08 21.01
C GLY A 474 -21.76 -6.62 21.56
N LYS A 475 -22.48 -5.79 22.32
CA LYS A 475 -23.86 -6.06 22.76
C LYS A 475 -24.85 -5.83 21.61
N PHE A 476 -24.64 -6.52 20.48
CA PHE A 476 -25.32 -6.20 19.25
C PHE A 476 -26.80 -6.60 19.25
N GLN A 477 -27.65 -5.64 18.88
CA GLN A 477 -28.94 -5.88 18.24
C GLN A 477 -28.68 -6.24 16.78
N ARG A 478 -29.40 -7.24 16.25
CA ARG A 478 -29.17 -7.78 14.91
C ARG A 478 -30.39 -7.52 14.03
N TYR A 479 -30.15 -6.87 12.90
CA TYR A 479 -31.13 -6.54 11.87
C TYR A 479 -30.80 -7.40 10.64
N GLU A 480 -31.80 -8.00 10.01
CA GLU A 480 -31.61 -9.00 8.95
C GLU A 480 -32.57 -8.73 7.78
N GLU A 481 -32.05 -8.56 6.58
CA GLU A 481 -32.83 -8.45 5.34
C GLU A 481 -32.18 -9.23 4.19
N ARG A 482 -32.73 -9.11 2.98
CA ARG A 482 -32.18 -9.72 1.77
C ARG A 482 -32.19 -8.73 0.63
N ALA A 483 -31.01 -8.38 0.12
CA ALA A 483 -30.88 -7.60 -1.10
C ALA A 483 -31.44 -8.40 -2.27
N LYS A 484 -32.31 -7.78 -3.06
CA LYS A 484 -32.95 -8.38 -4.25
C LYS A 484 -32.71 -7.49 -5.45
N GLY A 485 -32.27 -8.07 -6.57
CA GLY A 485 -32.01 -7.33 -7.81
C GLY A 485 -30.79 -7.86 -8.54
N PRO A 486 -29.96 -6.98 -9.17
CA PRO A 486 -28.73 -7.37 -9.85
C PRO A 486 -27.72 -8.12 -8.97
N ALA A 487 -27.77 -7.96 -7.65
CA ALA A 487 -26.94 -8.71 -6.70
C ALA A 487 -27.39 -10.18 -6.52
N GLY A 488 -28.59 -10.56 -7.00
CA GLY A 488 -29.22 -11.85 -6.70
C GLY A 488 -30.20 -11.73 -5.53
N ASP A 489 -30.15 -12.71 -4.60
CA ASP A 489 -30.92 -12.76 -3.35
C ASP A 489 -29.93 -12.97 -2.19
N ILE A 490 -29.25 -11.89 -1.79
CA ILE A 490 -28.11 -11.92 -0.85
C ILE A 490 -28.58 -11.56 0.57
N PRO A 491 -28.30 -12.38 1.60
CA PRO A 491 -28.55 -12.01 2.99
C PRO A 491 -27.70 -10.81 3.40
N ILE A 492 -28.33 -9.82 4.02
CA ILE A 492 -27.68 -8.65 4.62
C ILE A 492 -27.98 -8.65 6.11
N GLU A 493 -26.98 -8.45 6.96
CA GLU A 493 -27.19 -8.30 8.40
C GLU A 493 -26.44 -7.08 8.95
N PHE A 494 -27.08 -6.28 9.82
CA PHE A 494 -26.44 -5.16 10.52
C PHE A 494 -26.46 -5.36 12.04
N HIS A 495 -25.30 -5.12 12.67
CA HIS A 495 -25.03 -5.32 14.08
C HIS A 495 -24.93 -3.96 14.79
N SER A 496 -26.05 -3.49 15.36
CA SER A 496 -26.18 -2.16 15.99
C SER A 496 -26.04 -2.22 17.52
N ILE A 497 -25.72 -1.09 18.17
CA ILE A 497 -25.66 -0.98 19.64
C ILE A 497 -26.70 0.00 20.19
N SER A 498 -27.32 -0.33 21.33
CA SER A 498 -28.48 0.40 21.87
C SER A 498 -28.16 1.72 22.59
N ASN A 499 -26.89 2.10 22.66
CA ASN A 499 -26.36 3.26 23.39
C ASN A 499 -25.83 4.37 22.47
N GLN A 500 -26.00 4.25 21.15
CA GLN A 500 -25.71 5.30 20.17
C GLN A 500 -26.96 5.66 19.37
N VAL A 501 -26.97 6.85 18.74
CA VAL A 501 -28.06 7.29 17.85
C VAL A 501 -27.78 6.78 16.44
N ILE A 502 -28.38 5.65 16.10
CA ILE A 502 -28.22 4.95 14.82
C ILE A 502 -29.57 4.92 14.10
N LYS A 503 -29.56 4.84 12.77
CA LYS A 503 -30.74 4.58 11.93
C LYS A 503 -30.56 3.28 11.17
N GLU A 504 -30.87 2.16 11.80
CA GLU A 504 -30.58 0.82 11.25
C GLU A 504 -31.32 0.56 9.94
N ASP A 505 -32.63 0.87 9.86
CA ASP A 505 -33.43 0.75 8.62
C ASP A 505 -32.79 1.52 7.44
N PHE A 506 -32.14 2.65 7.74
CA PHE A 506 -31.46 3.47 6.73
C PHE A 506 -30.12 2.85 6.30
N ILE A 507 -29.28 2.40 7.26
CA ILE A 507 -28.01 1.72 6.94
C ILE A 507 -28.28 0.45 6.13
N MET A 508 -29.26 -0.37 6.54
CA MET A 508 -29.70 -1.57 5.82
C MET A 508 -30.16 -1.25 4.40
N ALA A 509 -30.97 -0.21 4.22
CA ALA A 509 -31.42 0.23 2.91
C ALA A 509 -30.27 0.70 2.00
N GLU A 510 -29.34 1.52 2.50
CA GLU A 510 -28.21 1.99 1.69
C GLU A 510 -27.23 0.85 1.35
N MET A 511 -26.96 -0.08 2.28
CA MET A 511 -26.17 -1.29 1.99
C MET A 511 -26.82 -2.13 0.88
N MET A 512 -28.13 -2.39 0.95
CA MET A 512 -28.87 -3.13 -0.09
C MET A 512 -28.88 -2.41 -1.45
N ASN A 513 -29.05 -1.08 -1.44
CA ASN A 513 -29.12 -0.26 -2.65
C ASN A 513 -27.75 -0.14 -3.33
N ALA A 514 -26.69 0.13 -2.57
CA ALA A 514 -25.31 0.19 -3.06
C ALA A 514 -24.85 -1.16 -3.62
N LEU A 515 -25.11 -2.26 -2.89
CA LEU A 515 -24.79 -3.62 -3.33
C LEU A 515 -25.45 -3.96 -4.69
N ASN A 516 -26.74 -3.66 -4.83
CA ASN A 516 -27.46 -3.85 -6.10
C ASN A 516 -26.95 -2.95 -7.23
N TYR A 517 -26.61 -1.69 -6.92
CA TYR A 517 -26.10 -0.73 -7.88
C TYR A 517 -24.73 -1.17 -8.43
N PHE A 518 -23.78 -1.52 -7.56
CA PHE A 518 -22.46 -1.97 -7.98
C PHE A 518 -22.48 -3.34 -8.66
N SER A 519 -23.37 -4.26 -8.24
CA SER A 519 -23.59 -5.53 -8.96
C SER A 519 -24.05 -5.33 -10.41
N ALA A 520 -24.72 -4.20 -10.71
CA ALA A 520 -25.13 -3.85 -12.08
C ALA A 520 -24.04 -3.12 -12.89
N LEU A 521 -23.00 -2.57 -12.24
CA LEU A 521 -21.94 -1.79 -12.88
C LEU A 521 -20.60 -2.54 -13.03
N PHE A 522 -20.31 -3.47 -12.11
CA PHE A 522 -18.99 -4.12 -11.95
C PHE A 522 -19.07 -5.66 -11.94
N GLY A 523 -20.23 -6.24 -12.21
CA GLY A 523 -20.46 -7.69 -12.17
C GLY A 523 -20.86 -8.21 -10.79
N ALA A 524 -21.24 -9.49 -10.72
CA ALA A 524 -21.90 -10.08 -9.55
C ALA A 524 -21.06 -10.04 -8.26
N TYR A 525 -21.75 -9.83 -7.13
CA TYR A 525 -21.19 -9.87 -5.79
C TYR A 525 -20.57 -11.25 -5.48
N PRO A 526 -19.33 -11.32 -4.93
CA PRO A 526 -18.57 -12.56 -4.79
C PRO A 526 -18.87 -13.39 -3.52
N TYR A 527 -19.55 -12.83 -2.51
CA TYR A 527 -19.65 -13.42 -1.18
C TYR A 527 -21.08 -13.91 -0.87
N PRO A 528 -21.25 -14.91 0.01
CA PRO A 528 -22.56 -15.51 0.29
C PRO A 528 -23.50 -14.62 1.13
N ARG A 529 -22.99 -13.54 1.74
CA ARG A 529 -23.72 -12.54 2.54
C ARG A 529 -22.87 -11.26 2.67
N LEU A 530 -23.49 -10.16 3.09
CA LEU A 530 -22.80 -8.95 3.52
C LEU A 530 -23.23 -8.60 4.96
N GLU A 531 -22.27 -8.55 5.87
CA GLU A 531 -22.45 -8.02 7.22
C GLU A 531 -22.07 -6.55 7.29
N GLY A 532 -22.68 -5.83 8.22
CA GLY A 532 -22.20 -4.56 8.72
C GLY A 532 -22.24 -4.54 10.25
N ALA A 533 -21.32 -3.83 10.89
CA ALA A 533 -21.36 -3.59 12.32
C ALA A 533 -21.21 -2.10 12.60
N PHE A 534 -21.95 -1.59 13.60
CA PHE A 534 -21.61 -0.31 14.22
C PHE A 534 -20.14 -0.34 14.64
N HIS A 535 -19.43 0.78 14.48
CA HIS A 535 -18.01 0.91 14.75
C HIS A 535 -17.73 2.34 15.29
N PRO A 536 -17.08 2.50 16.45
CA PRO A 536 -17.02 3.79 17.16
C PRO A 536 -15.90 4.74 16.69
N PHE A 537 -15.38 4.57 15.47
CA PHE A 537 -14.39 5.49 14.87
C PHE A 537 -15.08 6.43 13.88
N GLY A 538 -14.50 7.60 13.61
CA GLY A 538 -15.04 8.59 12.65
C GLY A 538 -14.88 8.22 11.17
N PHE A 539 -14.53 6.97 10.87
CA PHE A 539 -14.28 6.42 9.53
C PHE A 539 -14.83 4.99 9.44
N GLY A 540 -14.87 4.42 8.24
CA GLY A 540 -15.33 3.05 7.99
C GLY A 540 -14.23 2.16 7.44
N GLN A 541 -14.51 0.85 7.37
CA GLN A 541 -13.64 -0.13 6.72
C GLN A 541 -14.44 -1.28 6.09
N GLY A 542 -14.47 -1.36 4.77
CA GLY A 542 -15.10 -2.44 4.00
C GLY A 542 -14.20 -3.67 3.81
N PHE A 543 -14.17 -4.57 4.78
CA PHE A 543 -13.55 -5.89 4.64
C PHE A 543 -14.42 -6.84 3.81
N ALA A 544 -13.83 -7.88 3.24
CA ALA A 544 -14.56 -8.90 2.48
C ALA A 544 -15.73 -9.48 3.30
N SER A 545 -16.96 -9.27 2.82
CA SER A 545 -18.23 -9.61 3.48
C SER A 545 -18.55 -8.94 4.83
N LEU A 546 -17.75 -7.99 5.33
CA LEU A 546 -17.99 -7.29 6.60
C LEU A 546 -17.62 -5.80 6.51
N LEU A 547 -18.60 -4.91 6.66
CA LEU A 547 -18.41 -3.47 6.77
C LEU A 547 -18.32 -3.03 8.24
N LEU A 548 -17.29 -2.28 8.60
CA LEU A 548 -17.27 -1.53 9.87
C LEU A 548 -17.77 -0.10 9.58
N LEU A 549 -18.89 0.30 10.21
CA LEU A 549 -19.61 1.53 9.89
C LEU A 549 -19.91 2.39 11.14
N PRO A 550 -19.62 3.71 11.14
CA PRO A 550 -20.02 4.63 12.20
C PRO A 550 -21.53 4.76 12.39
N ALA A 551 -21.93 5.36 13.51
CA ALA A 551 -23.32 5.74 13.76
C ALA A 551 -23.79 6.79 12.74
N ALA A 552 -24.71 6.41 11.86
CA ALA A 552 -25.35 7.30 10.90
C ALA A 552 -26.61 7.96 11.50
N ASP A 553 -26.48 9.22 11.96
CA ASP A 553 -27.59 10.03 12.48
C ASP A 553 -28.29 10.85 11.38
N SER A 554 -27.59 11.18 10.29
CA SER A 554 -28.10 11.94 9.14
C SER A 554 -28.40 11.06 7.93
N ALA A 555 -29.20 11.59 7.01
CA ALA A 555 -29.42 11.03 5.68
C ALA A 555 -29.11 12.13 4.65
N ASP A 556 -27.83 12.28 4.35
CA ASP A 556 -27.30 13.32 3.47
C ASP A 556 -26.23 12.78 2.51
N LYS A 557 -25.76 13.64 1.60
CA LYS A 557 -24.88 13.22 0.50
C LYS A 557 -23.55 12.60 0.95
N TYR A 558 -23.03 13.01 2.11
CA TYR A 558 -21.78 12.46 2.62
C TYR A 558 -22.03 11.06 3.18
N THR A 559 -23.12 10.86 3.94
CA THR A 559 -23.53 9.55 4.45
C THR A 559 -23.87 8.56 3.32
N TYR A 560 -24.53 9.02 2.24
CA TYR A 560 -24.80 8.18 1.07
C TYR A 560 -23.50 7.77 0.36
N SER A 561 -22.58 8.72 0.13
CA SER A 561 -21.29 8.44 -0.52
C SER A 561 -20.42 7.51 0.32
N PHE A 562 -20.42 7.70 1.64
CA PHE A 562 -19.67 6.91 2.60
C PHE A 562 -20.14 5.44 2.65
N ILE A 563 -21.43 5.16 2.87
CA ILE A 563 -21.91 3.76 2.94
C ILE A 563 -21.70 3.06 1.58
N ALA A 564 -21.79 3.82 0.49
CA ALA A 564 -21.48 3.34 -0.85
C ALA A 564 -19.99 3.13 -1.11
N HIS A 565 -19.08 3.93 -0.52
CA HIS A 565 -17.63 3.70 -0.56
C HIS A 565 -17.28 2.36 0.09
N GLU A 566 -17.72 2.15 1.33
CA GLU A 566 -17.48 0.91 2.08
C GLU A 566 -18.11 -0.32 1.38
N THR A 567 -19.28 -0.16 0.77
CA THR A 567 -19.91 -1.22 -0.03
C THR A 567 -19.20 -1.45 -1.37
N ALA A 568 -18.58 -0.44 -1.97
CA ALA A 568 -17.82 -0.57 -3.22
C ALA A 568 -16.49 -1.32 -3.02
N HIS A 569 -15.89 -1.26 -1.82
CA HIS A 569 -14.71 -2.06 -1.49
C HIS A 569 -14.91 -3.57 -1.68
N GLN A 570 -16.16 -4.05 -1.64
CA GLN A 570 -16.47 -5.44 -1.92
C GLN A 570 -16.02 -5.89 -3.32
N TRP A 571 -15.87 -4.96 -4.27
CA TRP A 571 -15.17 -5.16 -5.54
C TRP A 571 -13.72 -4.64 -5.46
N TRP A 572 -13.53 -3.40 -4.99
CA TRP A 572 -12.26 -2.67 -5.03
C TRP A 572 -11.43 -2.86 -3.76
N GLY A 573 -10.31 -3.59 -3.87
CA GLY A 573 -9.51 -4.05 -2.73
C GLY A 573 -9.82 -5.49 -2.32
N ASN A 574 -11.10 -5.89 -2.27
CA ASN A 574 -11.46 -7.26 -1.87
C ASN A 574 -11.49 -8.27 -3.04
N VAL A 575 -12.23 -8.02 -4.13
CA VAL A 575 -12.17 -8.90 -5.32
C VAL A 575 -10.92 -8.62 -6.13
N VAL A 576 -10.75 -7.35 -6.53
CA VAL A 576 -9.55 -6.86 -7.20
C VAL A 576 -8.66 -6.26 -6.11
N GLY A 577 -7.74 -7.06 -5.58
CA GLY A 577 -6.71 -6.54 -4.67
C GLY A 577 -5.72 -5.64 -5.42
N TRP A 578 -5.00 -4.77 -4.71
CA TRP A 578 -3.84 -4.08 -5.26
C TRP A 578 -2.57 -4.92 -5.01
N ARG A 579 -1.60 -4.88 -5.94
CA ARG A 579 -0.35 -5.62 -5.77
C ARG A 579 0.67 -4.91 -4.87
N SER A 580 0.66 -3.58 -4.85
CA SER A 580 1.57 -2.80 -3.99
C SER A 580 0.98 -1.50 -3.47
N TYR A 581 1.61 -0.90 -2.45
CA TYR A 581 1.23 0.42 -1.93
C TYR A 581 1.06 1.49 -3.04
N ARG A 582 1.84 1.38 -4.13
CA ARG A 582 1.75 2.25 -5.30
C ARG A 582 0.42 2.11 -6.06
N ASP A 583 -0.13 0.90 -6.05
CA ASP A 583 -1.36 0.49 -6.74
C ASP A 583 -2.61 0.62 -5.85
N GLN A 584 -2.46 1.02 -4.57
CA GLN A 584 -3.56 1.10 -3.61
C GLN A 584 -4.68 2.09 -4.00
N TRP A 585 -4.40 3.05 -4.89
CA TRP A 585 -5.43 3.93 -5.47
C TRP A 585 -6.49 3.17 -6.29
N LEU A 586 -6.20 1.93 -6.72
CA LEU A 586 -7.16 1.01 -7.35
C LEU A 586 -8.22 0.46 -6.37
N SER A 587 -8.01 0.64 -5.07
CA SER A 587 -9.03 0.44 -4.02
C SER A 587 -9.73 1.77 -3.73
N GLU A 588 -9.01 2.73 -3.13
CA GLU A 588 -9.63 3.91 -2.51
C GLU A 588 -10.25 4.87 -3.53
N GLY A 589 -9.54 5.19 -4.62
CA GLY A 589 -10.04 6.07 -5.67
C GLY A 589 -11.20 5.43 -6.46
N PHE A 590 -11.26 4.10 -6.49
CA PHE A 590 -12.34 3.34 -7.13
C PHE A 590 -13.59 3.31 -6.24
N ALA A 591 -13.42 3.09 -4.93
CA ALA A 591 -14.49 3.16 -3.95
C ALA A 591 -15.06 4.59 -3.81
N GLU A 592 -14.21 5.61 -3.75
CA GLU A 592 -14.61 7.03 -3.66
C GLU A 592 -15.39 7.47 -4.91
N TYR A 593 -14.93 7.12 -6.12
CA TYR A 593 -15.71 7.41 -7.33
C TYR A 593 -17.04 6.63 -7.39
N SER A 594 -17.06 5.41 -6.84
CA SER A 594 -18.29 4.60 -6.73
C SER A 594 -19.30 5.25 -5.77
N GLY A 595 -18.85 5.85 -4.66
CA GLY A 595 -19.68 6.65 -3.75
C GLY A 595 -20.25 7.91 -4.40
N MET A 596 -19.45 8.64 -5.18
CA MET A 596 -19.91 9.79 -5.97
C MET A 596 -20.98 9.40 -6.99
N LEU A 597 -20.73 8.33 -7.76
CA LEU A 597 -21.67 7.78 -8.76
C LEU A 597 -23.01 7.37 -8.13
N TYR A 598 -22.95 6.60 -7.04
CA TYR A 598 -24.13 6.19 -6.29
C TYR A 598 -24.94 7.41 -5.81
N THR A 599 -24.27 8.38 -5.20
CA THR A 599 -24.91 9.61 -4.68
C THR A 599 -25.62 10.42 -5.78
N GLY A 600 -25.06 10.46 -7.00
CA GLY A 600 -25.69 11.11 -8.16
C GLY A 600 -27.01 10.49 -8.61
N VAL A 601 -27.20 9.19 -8.36
CA VAL A 601 -28.43 8.43 -8.62
C VAL A 601 -29.36 8.43 -7.41
N ARG A 602 -28.80 8.33 -6.18
CA ARG A 602 -29.51 8.13 -4.92
C ARG A 602 -30.19 9.39 -4.37
N ASP A 603 -29.63 10.58 -4.61
CA ASP A 603 -30.29 11.86 -4.34
C ASP A 603 -30.46 12.67 -5.63
N LYS A 604 -29.43 13.44 -6.02
CA LYS A 604 -29.47 14.39 -7.13
C LYS A 604 -28.07 14.57 -7.72
N ARG A 605 -27.98 14.85 -9.02
CA ARG A 605 -26.72 15.28 -9.69
C ARG A 605 -26.06 16.52 -9.04
N LYS A 606 -26.80 17.32 -8.27
CA LYS A 606 -26.22 18.41 -7.47
C LYS A 606 -25.38 17.90 -6.30
N ALA A 607 -25.76 16.78 -5.67
CA ALA A 607 -25.01 16.16 -4.59
C ALA A 607 -23.69 15.53 -5.11
N GLU A 608 -23.75 14.76 -6.21
CA GLU A 608 -22.56 14.30 -6.96
C GLU A 608 -21.61 15.47 -7.27
N ARG A 609 -22.15 16.55 -7.85
CA ARG A 609 -21.38 17.76 -8.18
C ARG A 609 -20.71 18.38 -6.94
N GLU A 610 -21.41 18.49 -5.82
CA GLU A 610 -20.82 19.04 -4.59
C GLU A 610 -19.67 18.18 -4.06
N LEU A 611 -19.78 16.84 -4.12
CA LEU A 611 -18.68 15.94 -3.76
C LEU A 611 -17.47 16.13 -4.69
N ILE A 612 -17.70 16.29 -5.99
CA ILE A 612 -16.65 16.62 -6.97
C ILE A 612 -16.03 18.00 -6.69
N GLU A 613 -16.83 18.98 -6.25
CA GLU A 613 -16.33 20.31 -5.88
C GLU A 613 -15.58 20.30 -4.53
N ASP A 614 -15.89 19.38 -3.62
CA ASP A 614 -15.11 19.09 -2.41
C ASP A 614 -13.78 18.39 -2.74
N ALA A 615 -13.80 17.29 -3.50
CA ALA A 615 -12.62 16.53 -3.94
C ALA A 615 -11.66 17.35 -4.83
N ARG A 616 -12.17 18.31 -5.60
CA ARG A 616 -11.33 19.27 -6.36
C ARG A 616 -10.78 20.39 -5.49
N ARG A 617 -11.49 20.74 -4.41
CA ARG A 617 -11.04 21.76 -3.44
C ARG A 617 -9.90 21.23 -2.59
N SER A 618 -9.99 19.99 -2.10
CA SER A 618 -8.91 19.40 -1.30
C SER A 618 -7.56 19.46 -2.03
N LEU A 619 -7.56 19.30 -3.36
CA LEU A 619 -6.35 19.37 -4.20
C LEU A 619 -5.71 20.77 -4.36
N ILE A 620 -6.30 21.86 -3.85
CA ILE A 620 -5.75 23.23 -3.92
C ILE A 620 -5.40 23.85 -2.55
N GLU A 621 -5.27 23.01 -1.54
CA GLU A 621 -5.06 23.37 -0.15
C GLU A 621 -3.54 23.59 0.23
N PRO A 622 -3.12 24.18 1.36
CA PRO A 622 -1.70 24.19 1.89
C PRO A 622 -1.25 23.12 2.97
N PRO A 623 -0.03 22.53 2.97
CA PRO A 623 0.48 21.44 3.87
C PRO A 623 0.02 21.40 5.32
N ARG A 624 -0.35 20.21 5.83
CA ARG A 624 -0.58 19.93 7.25
C ARG A 624 0.58 19.17 7.88
N THR A 625 1.07 19.69 9.00
CA THR A 625 1.98 19.00 9.92
C THR A 625 1.32 18.82 11.28
N GLU A 626 1.93 18.04 12.17
CA GLU A 626 1.49 17.89 13.57
C GLU A 626 1.41 19.22 14.35
N THR A 627 2.01 20.30 13.85
CA THR A 627 2.15 21.59 14.56
C THR A 627 1.74 22.83 13.76
N GLY A 628 1.33 22.70 12.49
CA GLY A 628 0.95 23.88 11.69
C GLY A 628 0.73 23.62 10.21
N VAL A 629 0.87 24.70 9.43
CA VAL A 629 0.59 24.73 7.99
C VAL A 629 1.78 25.27 7.19
N LEU A 630 2.25 24.51 6.18
CA LEU A 630 3.27 24.95 5.20
C LEU A 630 2.57 25.47 3.91
N PRO A 631 3.25 26.04 2.89
CA PRO A 631 2.57 26.64 1.72
C PRO A 631 2.38 25.68 0.52
N GLY A 632 1.17 25.63 -0.10
CA GLY A 632 0.94 24.93 -1.40
C GLY A 632 -0.51 24.72 -1.91
N LYS A 633 -0.72 23.61 -2.67
CA LYS A 633 -1.93 23.11 -3.40
C LYS A 633 -1.93 21.57 -3.71
N LEU A 634 -2.34 20.68 -2.80
CA LEU A 634 -2.20 19.18 -2.63
C LEU A 634 -1.58 18.25 -3.71
N SER A 635 -1.62 18.63 -4.97
CA SER A 635 -0.95 18.04 -6.14
C SER A 635 0.53 17.61 -6.01
N ASP A 636 1.43 18.31 -5.31
CA ASP A 636 2.92 18.16 -5.44
C ASP A 636 3.52 17.16 -4.49
N VAL A 637 2.86 16.85 -3.36
CA VAL A 637 3.45 15.92 -2.37
C VAL A 637 3.89 14.63 -3.06
N GLY A 638 3.13 14.23 -4.07
CA GLY A 638 3.72 13.58 -5.22
C GLY A 638 2.70 13.02 -6.21
N PRO A 639 3.14 12.09 -7.07
CA PRO A 639 2.23 11.34 -7.93
C PRO A 639 1.31 10.42 -7.13
N LEU A 640 0.25 9.94 -7.78
CA LEU A 640 -0.65 8.92 -7.24
C LEU A 640 0.14 7.63 -6.88
N ILE A 641 1.14 7.31 -7.70
CA ILE A 641 2.03 6.13 -7.58
C ILE A 641 2.99 6.14 -6.36
N LEU A 642 2.91 7.14 -5.47
CA LEU A 642 3.61 7.12 -4.18
C LEU A 642 2.81 6.47 -3.05
N GLY A 643 1.49 6.23 -3.21
CA GLY A 643 0.69 5.52 -2.20
C GLY A 643 0.78 6.13 -0.80
N HIS A 644 0.93 5.29 0.22
CA HIS A 644 1.05 5.71 1.63
C HIS A 644 2.25 6.62 1.92
N ARG A 645 3.33 6.59 1.12
CA ARG A 645 4.49 7.51 1.26
C ARG A 645 4.16 8.98 1.00
N LEU A 646 2.94 9.29 0.57
CA LEU A 646 2.40 10.65 0.55
C LEU A 646 2.10 11.17 1.96
N SER A 647 1.77 10.28 2.91
CA SER A 647 1.69 10.64 4.33
C SER A 647 3.10 10.69 4.93
N THR A 648 3.49 11.87 5.41
CA THR A 648 4.67 12.08 6.28
C THR A 648 4.33 13.17 7.29
N ARG A 649 5.20 13.44 8.28
CA ARG A 649 4.99 14.54 9.26
C ARG A 649 4.78 15.91 8.63
N GLU A 650 5.19 16.11 7.38
CA GLU A 650 5.01 17.36 6.62
C GLU A 650 3.67 17.45 5.88
N THR A 651 2.96 16.32 5.72
CA THR A 651 1.94 16.13 4.68
C THR A 651 0.78 15.20 5.12
N LEU A 652 0.30 15.36 6.36
CA LEU A 652 -0.64 14.44 7.02
C LEU A 652 -1.88 14.06 6.18
N ASN A 653 -2.45 15.04 5.48
CA ASN A 653 -3.68 14.84 4.69
C ASN A 653 -3.42 14.37 3.24
N ALA A 654 -2.17 14.18 2.82
CA ALA A 654 -1.85 13.92 1.42
C ALA A 654 -2.15 12.53 0.91
N TYR A 655 -2.11 11.52 1.78
CA TYR A 655 -2.60 10.20 1.39
C TYR A 655 -4.08 10.29 1.01
N GLN A 656 -4.93 10.88 1.87
CA GLN A 656 -6.36 10.97 1.64
C GLN A 656 -6.68 11.66 0.30
N SER A 657 -6.26 12.91 0.11
CA SER A 657 -6.71 13.65 -1.08
C SER A 657 -5.98 13.28 -2.37
N LEU A 658 -4.79 12.67 -2.32
CA LEU A 658 -4.18 12.16 -3.55
C LEU A 658 -4.74 10.78 -3.92
N ILE A 659 -4.83 9.84 -2.98
CA ILE A 659 -5.21 8.45 -3.27
C ILE A 659 -6.73 8.29 -3.44
N TYR A 660 -7.55 9.02 -2.67
CA TYR A 660 -9.01 9.04 -2.79
C TYR A 660 -9.46 10.12 -3.79
N ASP A 661 -9.38 11.41 -3.42
CA ASP A 661 -10.01 12.49 -4.20
C ASP A 661 -9.45 12.55 -5.64
N LYS A 662 -8.13 12.64 -5.81
CA LYS A 662 -7.49 12.62 -7.13
C LYS A 662 -7.63 11.27 -7.82
N GLY A 663 -7.58 10.14 -7.10
CA GLY A 663 -7.86 8.81 -7.68
C GLY A 663 -9.25 8.74 -8.33
N ALA A 664 -10.28 9.18 -7.61
CA ALA A 664 -11.65 9.24 -8.09
C ALA A 664 -11.85 10.24 -9.24
N LEU A 665 -11.20 11.40 -9.18
CA LEU A 665 -11.24 12.38 -10.27
C LEU A 665 -10.51 11.90 -11.52
N VAL A 666 -9.47 11.06 -11.38
CA VAL A 666 -8.83 10.38 -12.52
C VAL A 666 -9.76 9.34 -13.15
N LEU A 667 -10.49 8.54 -12.36
CA LEU A 667 -11.55 7.67 -12.92
C LEU A 667 -12.67 8.48 -13.58
N ARG A 668 -13.09 9.61 -13.01
CA ARG A 668 -14.07 10.51 -13.64
C ARG A 668 -13.60 11.01 -15.00
N MET A 669 -12.33 11.39 -15.11
CA MET A 669 -11.73 11.77 -16.40
C MET A 669 -11.71 10.60 -17.39
N LEU A 670 -11.44 9.38 -16.92
CA LEU A 670 -11.46 8.19 -17.77
C LEU A 670 -12.89 7.88 -18.26
N HIS A 671 -13.91 7.99 -17.40
CA HIS A 671 -15.32 7.87 -17.78
C HIS A 671 -15.73 8.92 -18.83
N PHE A 672 -15.26 10.17 -18.72
CA PHE A 672 -15.44 11.16 -19.79
C PHE A 672 -14.82 10.72 -21.13
N LEU A 673 -13.59 10.19 -21.12
CA LEU A 673 -12.92 9.71 -22.33
C LEU A 673 -13.64 8.53 -23.00
N PHE A 674 -14.41 7.75 -22.23
CA PHE A 674 -15.22 6.63 -22.71
C PHE A 674 -16.66 7.03 -23.09
N THR A 675 -17.12 8.21 -22.66
CA THR A 675 -18.46 8.72 -22.97
C THR A 675 -18.51 9.26 -24.39
N ASP A 676 -19.47 8.80 -25.21
CA ASP A 676 -19.70 9.40 -26.52
C ASP A 676 -20.31 10.81 -26.37
N PRO A 677 -19.66 11.89 -26.87
CA PRO A 677 -20.18 13.24 -26.75
C PRO A 677 -21.45 13.51 -27.58
N ALA A 678 -21.83 12.63 -28.52
CA ALA A 678 -23.04 12.78 -29.32
C ALA A 678 -24.31 12.25 -28.61
N SER A 679 -24.25 11.04 -28.06
CA SER A 679 -25.35 10.40 -27.32
C SER A 679 -25.35 10.71 -25.82
N GLY A 680 -24.16 10.91 -25.23
CA GLY A 680 -23.96 10.91 -23.78
C GLY A 680 -23.89 9.51 -23.16
N ASP A 681 -23.76 8.45 -23.97
CA ASP A 681 -23.60 7.08 -23.46
C ASP A 681 -22.18 6.85 -22.92
N GLY A 682 -22.10 6.53 -21.62
CA GLY A 682 -20.89 6.15 -20.89
C GLY A 682 -20.74 4.64 -20.65
N LYS A 683 -21.68 3.80 -21.13
CA LYS A 683 -21.68 2.35 -20.92
C LYS A 683 -20.34 1.63 -21.22
N PRO A 684 -19.55 2.01 -22.24
CA PRO A 684 -18.22 1.42 -22.46
C PRO A 684 -17.24 1.54 -21.28
N PHE A 685 -17.41 2.55 -20.41
CA PHE A 685 -16.63 2.66 -19.18
C PHE A 685 -16.95 1.51 -18.21
N PHE A 686 -18.23 1.26 -17.95
CA PHE A 686 -18.65 0.19 -17.03
C PHE A 686 -18.40 -1.21 -17.60
N GLU A 687 -18.45 -1.38 -18.92
CA GLU A 687 -18.00 -2.61 -19.59
C GLU A 687 -16.50 -2.86 -19.35
N MET A 688 -15.67 -1.82 -19.44
CA MET A 688 -14.24 -1.89 -19.14
C MET A 688 -13.96 -2.17 -17.66
N MET A 689 -14.70 -1.54 -16.74
CA MET A 689 -14.58 -1.79 -15.29
C MET A 689 -15.01 -3.22 -14.92
N THR A 690 -16.06 -3.75 -15.56
CA THR A 690 -16.51 -5.16 -15.35
C THR A 690 -15.48 -6.15 -15.88
N ASP A 691 -14.94 -5.93 -17.09
CA ASP A 691 -13.89 -6.78 -17.66
C ASP A 691 -12.59 -6.75 -16.82
N PHE A 692 -12.23 -5.59 -16.26
CA PHE A 692 -11.13 -5.46 -15.32
C PHE A 692 -11.36 -6.27 -14.03
N VAL A 693 -12.59 -6.28 -13.49
CA VAL A 693 -12.97 -7.12 -12.33
C VAL A 693 -12.84 -8.60 -12.66
N GLU A 694 -13.37 -9.07 -13.80
CA GLU A 694 -13.29 -10.50 -14.16
C GLU A 694 -11.84 -10.95 -14.41
N GLN A 695 -11.01 -10.12 -15.05
CA GLN A 695 -9.59 -10.45 -15.33
C GLN A 695 -8.71 -10.52 -14.06
N HIS A 696 -9.09 -9.81 -12.98
CA HIS A 696 -8.32 -9.77 -11.73
C HIS A 696 -9.09 -10.36 -10.53
N ARG A 697 -10.16 -11.13 -10.79
CA ARG A 697 -11.06 -11.68 -9.77
C ARG A 697 -10.31 -12.56 -8.78
N ASN A 698 -10.35 -12.18 -7.50
CA ASN A 698 -9.64 -12.82 -6.39
C ASN A 698 -8.10 -12.81 -6.53
N GLY A 699 -7.54 -11.89 -7.32
CA GLY A 699 -6.10 -11.70 -7.51
C GLY A 699 -5.62 -10.33 -7.03
N TRP A 700 -4.50 -9.89 -7.60
CA TRP A 700 -3.92 -8.55 -7.43
C TRP A 700 -3.77 -7.86 -8.79
N ALA A 701 -4.18 -6.60 -8.88
CA ALA A 701 -4.00 -5.74 -10.05
C ALA A 701 -2.88 -4.70 -9.83
N THR A 702 -2.39 -4.14 -10.94
CA THR A 702 -1.43 -3.04 -10.94
C THR A 702 -1.97 -1.88 -11.77
N SER A 703 -1.39 -0.69 -11.58
CA SER A 703 -1.71 0.52 -12.34
C SER A 703 -1.52 0.30 -13.85
N ASP A 704 -0.53 -0.52 -14.22
CA ASP A 704 -0.26 -0.92 -15.61
C ASP A 704 -1.25 -1.99 -16.13
N SER A 705 -1.71 -2.93 -15.31
CA SER A 705 -2.73 -3.91 -15.74
C SER A 705 -4.09 -3.25 -15.95
N PHE A 706 -4.44 -2.27 -15.11
CA PHE A 706 -5.61 -1.41 -15.35
C PHE A 706 -5.44 -0.56 -16.62
N MET A 707 -4.26 0.04 -16.85
CA MET A 707 -3.96 0.75 -18.10
C MET A 707 -4.09 -0.15 -19.34
N GLN A 708 -3.68 -1.43 -19.26
CA GLN A 708 -3.82 -2.38 -20.35
C GLN A 708 -5.29 -2.68 -20.69
N VAL A 709 -6.15 -2.94 -19.69
CA VAL A 709 -7.58 -3.18 -19.92
C VAL A 709 -8.27 -1.90 -20.42
N ALA A 710 -7.93 -0.74 -19.85
CA ALA A 710 -8.41 0.55 -20.31
C ALA A 710 -8.02 0.81 -21.79
N ASN A 711 -6.79 0.49 -22.20
CA ASN A 711 -6.34 0.59 -23.59
C ASN A 711 -7.15 -0.31 -24.54
N GLU A 712 -7.40 -1.57 -24.15
CA GLU A 712 -8.13 -2.54 -24.98
C GLU A 712 -9.60 -2.16 -25.24
N HIS A 713 -10.23 -1.41 -24.34
CA HIS A 713 -11.58 -0.84 -24.56
C HIS A 713 -11.55 0.55 -25.16
N PHE A 714 -10.67 1.44 -24.72
CA PHE A 714 -10.65 2.84 -25.17
C PHE A 714 -10.53 2.97 -26.68
N LYS A 715 -9.69 2.16 -27.33
CA LYS A 715 -9.52 2.14 -28.80
C LYS A 715 -10.81 1.88 -29.60
N LYS A 716 -11.84 1.32 -28.96
CA LYS A 716 -13.18 1.07 -29.54
C LYS A 716 -14.10 2.31 -29.47
N THR A 717 -13.79 3.29 -28.61
CA THR A 717 -14.66 4.43 -28.32
C THR A 717 -14.76 5.45 -29.46
N ALA A 718 -15.88 6.19 -29.51
CA ALA A 718 -16.05 7.31 -30.43
C ALA A 718 -14.98 8.40 -30.25
N MET A 719 -14.49 8.60 -29.02
CA MET A 719 -13.43 9.57 -28.69
C MET A 719 -12.08 9.16 -29.26
N ALA A 720 -11.64 7.92 -29.06
CA ALA A 720 -10.40 7.40 -29.63
C ALA A 720 -10.39 7.49 -31.17
N GLN A 721 -11.47 7.04 -31.81
CA GLN A 721 -11.63 7.08 -33.26
C GLN A 721 -11.64 8.52 -33.82
N ARG A 722 -12.39 9.43 -33.19
CA ARG A 722 -12.54 10.83 -33.64
C ARG A 722 -11.24 11.62 -33.52
N PHE A 723 -10.47 11.42 -32.44
CA PHE A 723 -9.23 12.17 -32.19
C PHE A 723 -7.96 11.42 -32.63
N ARG A 724 -8.10 10.19 -33.13
CA ARG A 724 -7.00 9.29 -33.55
C ARG A 724 -6.00 9.08 -32.40
N ILE A 725 -6.52 8.72 -31.25
CA ILE A 725 -5.74 8.41 -30.05
C ILE A 725 -5.65 6.88 -29.96
N GLU A 726 -4.44 6.34 -30.13
CA GLU A 726 -4.19 4.89 -30.20
C GLU A 726 -4.30 4.24 -28.81
N ASN A 727 -3.86 4.93 -27.76
CA ASN A 727 -3.84 4.43 -26.38
C ASN A 727 -3.93 5.57 -25.34
N LEU A 728 -3.96 5.20 -24.07
CA LEU A 728 -4.06 6.04 -22.89
C LEU A 728 -2.72 6.19 -22.15
N ASP A 729 -1.60 5.77 -22.73
CA ASP A 729 -0.28 5.86 -22.08
C ASP A 729 0.03 7.32 -21.69
N TRP A 730 -0.37 8.28 -22.54
CA TRP A 730 -0.31 9.71 -22.23
C TRP A 730 -1.16 10.08 -21.02
N PHE A 731 -2.34 9.47 -20.85
CA PHE A 731 -3.28 9.74 -19.77
C PHE A 731 -2.74 9.19 -18.44
N PHE A 732 -2.31 7.92 -18.39
CA PHE A 732 -1.76 7.33 -17.16
C PHE A 732 -0.42 7.97 -16.76
N ASN A 733 0.47 8.20 -17.72
CA ASN A 733 1.70 8.97 -17.49
C ASN A 733 1.40 10.37 -16.95
N GLN A 734 0.46 11.11 -17.56
CA GLN A 734 0.09 12.43 -17.07
C GLN A 734 -0.54 12.36 -15.67
N TRP A 735 -1.55 11.53 -15.43
CA TRP A 735 -2.42 11.67 -14.27
C TRP A 735 -2.03 10.82 -13.05
N VAL A 736 -1.50 9.60 -13.27
CA VAL A 736 -1.13 8.65 -12.20
C VAL A 736 0.35 8.81 -11.82
N TYR A 737 1.25 8.71 -12.79
CA TYR A 737 2.70 8.62 -12.57
C TYR A 737 3.38 9.96 -12.21
N GLN A 738 2.60 11.03 -12.02
CA GLN A 738 3.08 12.42 -11.87
C GLN A 738 2.09 13.24 -10.97
N ALA A 739 2.42 14.49 -10.57
CA ALA A 739 1.66 15.34 -9.61
C ALA A 739 0.55 16.42 -10.05
N TYR A 740 0.73 17.29 -11.10
CA TYR A 740 0.09 18.59 -11.51
C TYR A 740 -1.43 18.64 -11.39
N LEU A 741 -1.84 19.88 -11.18
CA LEU A 741 -3.18 20.36 -11.40
C LEU A 741 -3.16 21.50 -12.45
N PRO A 742 -3.56 21.26 -13.72
CA PRO A 742 -3.52 22.29 -14.77
C PRO A 742 -4.54 23.41 -14.53
N SER A 743 -4.31 24.56 -15.18
CA SER A 743 -5.33 25.59 -15.35
C SER A 743 -5.74 25.73 -16.82
N TYR A 744 -7.04 25.89 -17.08
CA TYR A 744 -7.61 25.96 -18.43
C TYR A 744 -8.43 27.24 -18.65
N ARG A 745 -8.30 27.84 -19.84
CA ARG A 745 -9.08 29.00 -20.26
C ARG A 745 -9.45 28.93 -21.74
N LEU A 746 -10.74 28.98 -22.07
CA LEU A 746 -11.23 29.12 -23.44
C LEU A 746 -11.62 30.58 -23.72
N GLU A 747 -11.00 31.22 -24.70
CA GLU A 747 -11.43 32.51 -25.25
C GLU A 747 -11.89 32.33 -26.70
N TYR A 748 -13.11 32.78 -27.04
CA TYR A 748 -13.73 32.49 -28.35
C TYR A 748 -14.61 33.63 -28.87
N ARG A 749 -14.90 33.64 -30.17
CA ARG A 749 -15.92 34.45 -30.83
C ARG A 749 -16.90 33.54 -31.58
N ILE A 750 -18.15 33.99 -31.75
CA ILE A 750 -19.15 33.32 -32.61
C ILE A 750 -19.48 34.22 -33.81
N GLN A 751 -19.16 33.75 -35.02
CA GLN A 751 -19.42 34.44 -36.29
C GLN A 751 -20.53 33.72 -37.06
N ASP A 752 -21.65 34.39 -37.29
CA ASP A 752 -22.77 33.84 -38.06
C ASP A 752 -22.38 33.75 -39.55
N GLN A 753 -22.84 32.71 -40.24
CA GLN A 753 -22.44 32.39 -41.61
C GLN A 753 -23.62 32.60 -42.59
N PRO A 754 -23.37 32.86 -43.89
CA PRO A 754 -24.43 33.12 -44.87
C PRO A 754 -25.43 31.98 -45.10
N ASP A 755 -25.10 30.75 -44.70
CA ASP A 755 -25.96 29.57 -44.77
C ASP A 755 -26.80 29.34 -43.50
N GLY A 756 -26.75 30.27 -42.54
CA GLY A 756 -27.41 30.16 -41.23
C GLY A 756 -26.64 29.31 -40.20
N SER A 757 -25.52 28.70 -40.58
CA SER A 757 -24.60 28.07 -39.63
C SER A 757 -23.84 29.13 -38.82
N ALA A 758 -23.14 28.72 -37.76
CA ALA A 758 -22.26 29.61 -36.99
C ALA A 758 -20.86 29.00 -36.86
N LEU A 759 -19.84 29.83 -37.02
CA LEU A 759 -18.44 29.46 -36.82
C LEU A 759 -17.95 30.02 -35.49
N VAL A 760 -17.60 29.12 -34.58
CA VAL A 760 -16.84 29.45 -33.38
C VAL A 760 -15.35 29.46 -33.74
N THR A 761 -14.65 30.55 -33.45
CA THR A 761 -13.19 30.64 -33.54
C THR A 761 -12.61 31.10 -32.20
N GLY A 762 -11.52 30.50 -31.75
CA GLY A 762 -10.95 30.81 -30.43
C GLY A 762 -9.62 30.14 -30.12
N THR A 763 -9.12 30.41 -28.92
CA THR A 763 -7.89 29.82 -28.36
C THR A 763 -8.19 29.22 -26.99
N LEU A 764 -7.74 27.98 -26.82
CA LEU A 764 -7.76 27.25 -25.57
C LEU A 764 -6.35 27.27 -24.97
N TYR A 765 -6.23 27.87 -23.79
CA TYR A 765 -4.99 28.01 -23.03
C TYR A 765 -4.90 26.93 -21.95
N GLN A 766 -3.69 26.43 -21.73
CA GLN A 766 -3.34 25.43 -20.72
C GLN A 766 -2.08 25.92 -19.97
N ASP A 767 -2.27 26.21 -18.69
CA ASP A 767 -1.27 26.79 -17.79
C ASP A 767 -0.96 25.81 -16.62
N ASN A 768 0.08 26.12 -15.84
CA ASN A 768 0.62 25.29 -14.74
C ASN A 768 1.14 23.89 -15.14
N VAL A 769 1.36 23.64 -16.43
CA VAL A 769 1.88 22.37 -16.99
C VAL A 769 2.87 22.62 -18.15
N PRO A 770 3.61 21.61 -18.64
CA PRO A 770 4.67 21.74 -19.64
C PRO A 770 4.11 21.69 -21.06
N GLU A 771 4.96 22.01 -22.03
CA GLU A 771 4.57 22.05 -23.46
C GLU A 771 4.24 20.67 -24.05
N THR A 772 4.65 19.61 -23.36
CA THR A 772 4.40 18.20 -23.68
C THR A 772 3.10 17.63 -23.07
N TRP A 773 2.37 18.43 -22.27
CA TRP A 773 1.04 18.04 -21.77
C TRP A 773 -0.08 18.25 -22.81
N GLY A 774 -1.08 17.38 -22.79
CA GLY A 774 -2.28 17.54 -23.59
C GLY A 774 -3.47 16.72 -23.09
N GLY A 775 -4.51 16.66 -23.90
CA GLY A 775 -5.70 15.85 -23.61
C GLY A 775 -6.92 16.28 -24.42
N LEU A 776 -8.08 15.78 -24.00
CA LEU A 776 -9.39 16.18 -24.50
C LEU A 776 -10.15 16.87 -23.38
N LEU A 777 -10.82 17.99 -23.69
CA LEU A 777 -11.62 18.77 -22.73
C LEU A 777 -13.06 18.90 -23.25
N PRO A 778 -14.09 18.70 -22.41
CA PRO A 778 -15.49 18.88 -22.83
C PRO A 778 -15.85 20.35 -22.99
N VAL A 779 -16.61 20.66 -24.03
CA VAL A 779 -17.23 21.96 -24.28
C VAL A 779 -18.73 21.73 -24.45
N THR A 780 -19.53 22.45 -23.66
CA THR A 780 -20.98 22.50 -23.81
C THR A 780 -21.38 23.76 -24.57
N MET A 781 -22.25 23.61 -25.56
CA MET A 781 -22.84 24.70 -26.33
C MET A 781 -24.33 24.79 -25.98
N ARG A 782 -24.81 25.96 -25.55
CA ARG A 782 -26.21 26.19 -25.19
C ARG A 782 -26.93 26.85 -26.37
N PHE A 783 -28.13 26.39 -26.72
CA PHE A 783 -28.98 26.93 -27.81
C PHE A 783 -30.37 27.36 -27.33
N GLY A 784 -30.65 27.18 -26.05
CA GLY A 784 -31.91 27.41 -25.38
C GLY A 784 -31.83 26.85 -23.96
N LYS A 785 -32.88 27.04 -23.15
CA LYS A 785 -32.89 26.66 -21.73
C LYS A 785 -32.47 25.21 -21.49
N ASP A 786 -33.05 24.29 -22.26
CA ASP A 786 -32.86 22.84 -22.13
C ASP A 786 -32.27 22.21 -23.42
N GLN A 787 -31.81 23.05 -24.37
CA GLN A 787 -31.20 22.62 -25.63
C GLN A 787 -29.69 22.84 -25.58
N ILE A 788 -28.95 21.77 -25.27
CA ILE A 788 -27.48 21.76 -25.27
C ILE A 788 -26.92 20.79 -26.31
N ALA A 789 -25.71 21.06 -26.78
CA ALA A 789 -24.85 20.07 -27.43
C ALA A 789 -23.55 19.94 -26.63
N ARG A 790 -22.98 18.74 -26.61
CA ARG A 790 -21.63 18.48 -26.08
C ARG A 790 -20.65 18.22 -27.22
N ALA A 791 -19.41 18.59 -27.01
CA ALA A 791 -18.27 18.22 -27.83
C ALA A 791 -17.04 18.03 -26.94
N ALA A 792 -16.00 17.42 -27.48
CA ALA A 792 -14.66 17.53 -26.94
C ALA A 792 -13.80 18.41 -27.85
N VAL A 793 -12.82 19.10 -27.27
CA VAL A 793 -11.75 19.82 -27.97
C VAL A 793 -10.40 19.30 -27.49
N ALA A 794 -9.44 19.17 -28.41
CA ALA A 794 -8.09 18.74 -28.05
C ALA A 794 -7.25 19.93 -27.58
N VAL A 795 -6.45 19.71 -26.53
CA VAL A 795 -5.40 20.63 -26.08
C VAL A 795 -4.03 19.96 -26.19
N ARG A 796 -3.03 20.70 -26.66
CA ARG A 796 -1.64 20.27 -26.82
C ARG A 796 -0.72 21.45 -26.52
N GLY A 797 0.19 21.29 -25.57
CA GLY A 797 1.05 22.36 -25.07
C GLY A 797 0.26 23.52 -24.47
N ARG A 798 0.86 24.72 -24.44
CA ARG A 798 0.28 25.88 -23.72
C ARG A 798 -0.95 26.50 -24.39
N GLN A 799 -1.11 26.36 -25.70
CA GLN A 799 -2.18 27.00 -26.47
C GLN A 799 -2.62 26.11 -27.63
N SER A 800 -3.92 26.03 -27.90
CA SER A 800 -4.48 25.27 -29.02
C SER A 800 -5.67 26.01 -29.67
N PRO A 801 -5.76 26.06 -31.01
CA PRO A 801 -6.85 26.76 -31.69
C PRO A 801 -8.14 25.93 -31.63
N VAL A 802 -9.25 26.58 -31.32
CA VAL A 802 -10.60 26.00 -31.31
C VAL A 802 -11.39 26.55 -32.48
N ASN A 803 -11.79 25.66 -33.40
CA ASN A 803 -12.61 26.00 -34.56
C ASN A 803 -13.77 25.00 -34.64
N LEU A 804 -15.01 25.45 -34.43
CA LEU A 804 -16.20 24.61 -34.44
C LEU A 804 -17.26 25.23 -35.35
N ARG A 805 -17.73 24.50 -36.38
CA ARG A 805 -18.91 24.90 -37.16
C ARG A 805 -20.15 24.24 -36.59
N LEU A 806 -21.15 25.05 -36.28
CA LEU A 806 -22.39 24.67 -35.60
C LEU A 806 -23.58 24.95 -36.53
N PRO A 807 -24.67 24.15 -36.49
CA PRO A 807 -25.78 24.27 -37.44
C PRO A 807 -26.62 25.55 -37.29
N ARG A 808 -26.40 26.32 -36.22
CA ARG A 808 -26.97 27.64 -35.93
C ARG A 808 -26.13 28.34 -34.85
N ARG A 809 -26.40 29.61 -34.56
CA ARG A 809 -25.78 30.34 -33.45
C ARG A 809 -26.17 29.76 -32.08
N PRO A 810 -25.22 29.40 -31.19
CA PRO A 810 -25.49 29.14 -29.78
C PRO A 810 -25.65 30.45 -28.98
N SER A 811 -26.30 30.39 -27.82
CA SER A 811 -26.38 31.49 -26.85
C SER A 811 -25.12 31.59 -25.97
N GLY A 812 -24.17 30.66 -26.09
CA GLY A 812 -22.89 30.64 -25.39
C GLY A 812 -22.24 29.26 -25.37
N LEU A 813 -20.92 29.25 -25.20
CA LEU A 813 -20.09 28.07 -24.93
C LEU A 813 -19.57 28.10 -23.50
N GLU A 814 -19.33 26.91 -22.95
CA GLU A 814 -18.79 26.70 -21.61
C GLU A 814 -17.85 25.48 -21.60
N LEU A 815 -16.60 25.69 -21.19
CA LEU A 815 -15.57 24.67 -21.02
C LEU A 815 -15.77 23.95 -19.67
N ASP A 816 -15.90 22.63 -19.71
CA ASP A 816 -16.12 21.72 -18.58
C ASP A 816 -17.13 22.17 -17.47
N PRO A 817 -18.39 22.51 -17.83
CA PRO A 817 -19.40 22.85 -16.83
C PRO A 817 -19.80 21.66 -15.94
N ASP A 818 -19.66 20.43 -16.44
CA ASP A 818 -20.05 19.18 -15.75
C ASP A 818 -18.91 18.61 -14.86
N LEU A 819 -17.79 19.34 -14.75
CA LEU A 819 -16.61 19.04 -13.91
C LEU A 819 -16.03 17.64 -14.14
N TRP A 820 -15.85 17.26 -15.40
CA TRP A 820 -15.19 16.01 -15.79
C TRP A 820 -13.67 16.04 -15.65
N ILE A 821 -13.04 17.21 -15.81
CA ILE A 821 -11.59 17.34 -15.93
C ILE A 821 -10.97 17.87 -14.64
N LEU A 822 -10.02 17.12 -14.09
CA LEU A 822 -9.19 17.57 -12.98
C LEU A 822 -8.36 18.81 -13.38
N SER A 823 -8.66 19.95 -12.77
CA SER A 823 -7.98 21.22 -12.99
C SER A 823 -8.13 22.14 -11.77
N GLU A 824 -7.14 23.02 -11.57
CA GLU A 824 -7.13 24.05 -10.52
C GLU A 824 -8.20 25.09 -10.81
N LYS A 825 -8.34 25.42 -12.10
CA LYS A 825 -9.22 26.45 -12.59
C LYS A 825 -9.61 26.14 -14.03
N THR A 826 -10.90 26.20 -14.31
CA THR A 826 -11.43 26.20 -15.68
C THR A 826 -12.19 27.51 -15.88
N THR A 827 -11.97 28.21 -17.00
CA THR A 827 -12.65 29.47 -17.34
C THR A 827 -13.04 29.54 -18.81
N THR A 828 -14.11 30.27 -19.10
CA THR A 828 -14.59 30.49 -20.48
C THR A 828 -14.98 31.94 -20.67
N ARG A 829 -14.66 32.52 -21.83
CA ARG A 829 -14.88 33.94 -22.14
C ARG A 829 -15.24 34.12 -23.61
N GLU A 830 -16.43 34.66 -23.88
CA GLU A 830 -16.72 35.22 -25.20
C GLU A 830 -15.98 36.55 -25.37
N LEU A 831 -15.18 36.66 -26.42
CA LEU A 831 -14.55 37.88 -26.87
C LEU A 831 -15.55 38.66 -27.73
N ARG A 832 -15.57 39.98 -27.56
CA ARG A 832 -16.32 40.89 -28.45
C ARG A 832 -15.48 41.28 -29.67
#